data_AF-G9K5C8-F1
#
_entry.id   AF-G9K5C8-F1
#
_cell.length_a   1.000
_cell.length_b   1.000
_cell.length_c   1.000
_cell.angle_alpha   90.00
_cell.angle_beta   90.00
_cell.angle_gamma   90.00
#
_symmetry.space_group_name_H-M   'P 1'
#
loop_
_entity.id
_entity.type
_entity.pdbx_description
1 polymer ?
#
loop_
_entity_poly.entity_id
_entity_poly.type
_entity_poly.pdbx_seq_one_letter_code
_entity_poly.pdbx_strand_id
1 'polypeptide(L)'
;PPILNPIANEVYLNFESSTPCLADKHFNYTSLIAFHCRRGVSMGTPMLLRTSDCDFVFGWETPLVCPDEVKVDGCSLTDEQLRYSFNLSSLSKSTFKVTRDSRTYSIGVCTAAAGPDEGGCKDGGVCLLSGSKGASFGRLASMRLDYRHQDEAVILSYANGDNCPPETEEGDPCVFPFIFNGKSYEECVLEGRARLWCSTTANYDRDHEWGFCRHSNSHRMSAIIFRCDEDADIGRPQVFSEVRGCEVTFEWKTKVVCPPKKMECKFIQKHKTYDLRLLSSLTGSWFFVHEGVSYYINLCQKIYKGPLDCSDRASICKKSASGVVQVLGLVHTQKLDVLDEKVIVTYSKGYQCGENKTASAVIELTCAKTVGRPSFMRFDIDSCTYYFSWDSRAACAVKPQEVQMVNGTITNPVNGKSFSLGDIYFKLFSASGDMRTNGDKYLYEIQLSSITSSRNPACSGANICQVKPNDQHFSRKVGTSDRTRYYIQDGDLDVVFASSSKCGKDKTKSVSSTIFFHCDPLVKDGIPEFSHETADCQYLFSWYTSAVCPLGVGLDGDGTGEDMPEHKGLSERSQAVGAVLSLLLVALTGCLLTLLLYKKERRELVVSRLTGCCRRSANVSYKYSKVNKEEEADEDETDWLMEEVRAPAPRPGKEAQENGHITTKSVKAEALTSLHGDEQDSEDEVLTIPEVKVHSGRGTGAAGVPQGRVPQRSGLRESAEGAGVPLRGDRARRGKARPAPPKTVNSGSLASFHDDSDEDLLH
;
A
#
# COMPACT_ATOMS: atom_id res chain seq x y z
N PRO A 1 -25.24 -7.98 24.28
CA PRO A 1 -23.78 -7.74 24.18
C PRO A 1 -23.10 -9.00 23.61
N PRO A 2 -21.88 -8.91 23.05
CA PRO A 2 -21.11 -10.09 22.69
C PRO A 2 -20.79 -10.93 23.95
N ILE A 3 -20.79 -12.25 23.81
CA ILE A 3 -20.54 -13.22 24.88
C ILE A 3 -19.30 -14.02 24.51
N LEU A 4 -18.23 -13.91 25.29
CA LEU A 4 -17.03 -14.74 25.15
C LEU A 4 -17.25 -16.10 25.83
N ASN A 5 -16.97 -17.19 25.11
CA ASN A 5 -16.81 -18.53 25.67
C ASN A 5 -15.33 -18.78 25.97
N PRO A 6 -14.88 -18.69 27.24
CA PRO A 6 -13.46 -18.80 27.59
C PRO A 6 -12.89 -20.22 27.46
N ILE A 7 -13.73 -21.24 27.19
CA ILE A 7 -13.29 -22.62 26.99
C ILE A 7 -12.93 -22.88 25.52
N ALA A 8 -13.67 -22.28 24.59
CA ALA A 8 -13.41 -22.37 23.15
C ALA A 8 -12.56 -21.23 22.59
N ASN A 9 -12.44 -20.11 23.33
CA ASN A 9 -11.94 -18.82 22.85
C ASN A 9 -12.71 -18.32 21.60
N GLU A 10 -14.04 -18.48 21.66
CA GLU A 10 -14.98 -18.03 20.63
C GLU A 10 -15.89 -16.95 21.20
N VAL A 11 -16.27 -15.97 20.37
CA VAL A 11 -17.23 -14.93 20.74
C VAL A 11 -18.54 -15.19 20.01
N TYR A 12 -19.67 -15.05 20.70
CA TYR A 12 -21.01 -15.16 20.11
C TYR A 12 -21.79 -13.85 20.24
N LEU A 13 -22.54 -13.48 19.21
CA LEU A 13 -23.58 -12.45 19.27
C LEU A 13 -24.93 -13.08 18.93
N ASN A 14 -25.85 -13.04 19.88
CA ASN A 14 -27.23 -13.46 19.69
C ASN A 14 -28.10 -12.23 19.41
N PHE A 15 -28.95 -12.33 18.39
CA PHE A 15 -29.98 -11.37 18.03
C PHE A 15 -31.34 -12.06 18.08
N GLU A 16 -32.27 -11.47 18.84
CA GLU A 16 -33.66 -11.92 18.93
C GLU A 16 -34.53 -10.91 18.17
N SER A 17 -35.35 -11.39 17.24
CA SER A 17 -36.30 -10.57 16.49
C SER A 17 -37.54 -10.25 17.35
N SER A 18 -38.26 -9.20 16.99
CA SER A 18 -39.65 -8.98 17.42
C SER A 18 -40.67 -9.72 16.53
N THR A 19 -40.23 -10.29 15.39
CA THR A 19 -41.09 -11.00 14.44
C THR A 19 -41.28 -12.47 14.86
N PRO A 20 -42.53 -12.94 15.08
CA PRO A 20 -42.80 -14.34 15.38
C PRO A 20 -42.49 -15.23 14.18
N CYS A 21 -42.05 -16.45 14.46
CA CYS A 21 -41.65 -17.42 13.45
C CYS A 21 -42.85 -18.01 12.70
N LEU A 22 -42.63 -18.36 11.42
CA LEU A 22 -43.67 -18.96 10.57
C LEU A 22 -43.99 -20.41 10.93
N ALA A 23 -43.00 -21.16 11.46
CA ALA A 23 -43.17 -22.56 11.85
C ALA A 23 -43.79 -22.72 13.25
N ASP A 24 -43.39 -21.88 14.22
CA ASP A 24 -44.03 -21.80 15.54
C ASP A 24 -44.21 -20.33 15.96
N LYS A 25 -45.46 -19.93 16.17
CA LYS A 25 -45.84 -18.57 16.57
C LYS A 25 -45.53 -18.24 18.04
N HIS A 26 -45.06 -19.21 18.83
CA HIS A 26 -44.60 -19.02 20.20
C HIS A 26 -43.11 -18.64 20.29
N PHE A 27 -42.36 -18.76 19.20
CA PHE A 27 -40.96 -18.32 19.11
C PHE A 27 -40.82 -17.16 18.12
N ASN A 28 -39.87 -16.27 18.38
CA ASN A 28 -39.45 -15.27 17.41
C ASN A 28 -38.25 -15.77 16.60
N TYR A 29 -38.00 -15.17 15.45
CA TYR A 29 -36.78 -15.45 14.70
C TYR A 29 -35.53 -15.08 15.50
N THR A 30 -34.55 -15.97 15.50
CA THR A 30 -33.26 -15.79 16.20
C THR A 30 -32.10 -15.91 15.21
N SER A 31 -31.05 -15.10 15.43
CA SER A 31 -29.80 -15.16 14.66
C SER A 31 -28.62 -15.18 15.61
N LEU A 32 -27.77 -16.19 15.50
CA LEU A 32 -26.51 -16.32 16.25
C LEU A 32 -25.34 -16.11 15.28
N ILE A 33 -24.42 -15.21 15.62
CA ILE A 33 -23.15 -15.02 14.91
C ILE A 33 -22.02 -15.54 15.81
N ALA A 34 -21.36 -16.61 15.38
CA ALA A 34 -20.13 -17.12 15.99
C ALA A 34 -18.91 -16.52 15.30
N PHE A 35 -17.99 -15.97 16.08
CA PHE A 35 -16.75 -15.39 15.60
C PHE A 35 -15.58 -16.33 15.89
N HIS A 36 -14.83 -16.69 14.85
CA HIS A 36 -13.67 -17.57 14.95
C HIS A 36 -12.40 -16.81 14.55
N CYS A 37 -11.31 -16.96 15.32
CA CYS A 37 -10.04 -16.30 15.03
C CYS A 37 -9.42 -16.82 13.72
N ARG A 38 -9.28 -15.94 12.73
CA ARG A 38 -8.46 -16.18 11.53
C ARG A 38 -7.47 -15.04 11.33
N ARG A 39 -6.22 -15.24 11.79
CA ARG A 39 -5.11 -14.26 11.70
C ARG A 39 -4.92 -13.77 10.25
N GLY A 40 -4.76 -12.46 10.10
CA GLY A 40 -4.50 -11.78 8.82
C GLY A 40 -5.12 -10.37 8.79
N VAL A 41 -5.06 -9.70 7.64
CA VAL A 41 -5.46 -8.28 7.48
C VAL A 41 -6.85 -8.08 6.84
N SER A 42 -7.55 -9.17 6.52
CA SER A 42 -8.91 -9.12 5.97
C SER A 42 -9.90 -9.43 7.08
N MET A 43 -10.89 -8.55 7.28
CA MET A 43 -11.93 -8.70 8.31
C MET A 43 -12.86 -9.90 8.08
N GLY A 44 -12.80 -10.53 6.91
CA GLY A 44 -13.72 -11.58 6.47
C GLY A 44 -15.13 -11.06 6.20
N THR A 45 -16.02 -11.98 5.83
CA THR A 45 -17.48 -11.76 5.77
C THR A 45 -18.19 -12.88 6.55
N PRO A 46 -19.32 -12.60 7.21
CA PRO A 46 -20.09 -13.64 7.88
C PRO A 46 -20.73 -14.58 6.85
N MET A 47 -20.55 -15.89 7.05
CA MET A 47 -21.11 -16.95 6.22
C MET A 47 -22.21 -17.68 6.98
N LEU A 48 -23.33 -17.98 6.32
CA LEU A 48 -24.43 -18.74 6.91
C LEU A 48 -24.04 -20.22 7.01
N LEU A 49 -23.83 -20.73 8.22
CA LEU A 49 -23.42 -22.12 8.49
C LEU A 49 -24.61 -23.07 8.59
N ARG A 50 -25.72 -22.61 9.19
CA ARG A 50 -26.93 -23.40 9.39
C ARG A 50 -28.19 -22.53 9.36
N THR A 51 -29.22 -23.10 8.75
CA THR A 51 -30.62 -22.67 8.85
C THR A 51 -31.43 -23.78 9.52
N SER A 52 -32.22 -23.46 10.52
CA SER A 52 -33.45 -24.22 10.85
C SER A 52 -34.63 -23.24 10.96
N ASP A 53 -35.85 -23.75 11.17
CA ASP A 53 -37.08 -23.02 10.78
C ASP A 53 -37.29 -21.65 11.45
N CYS A 54 -36.66 -21.43 12.62
CA CYS A 54 -36.74 -20.17 13.39
C CYS A 54 -35.35 -19.62 13.79
N ASP A 55 -34.26 -20.26 13.35
CA ASP A 55 -32.90 -20.03 13.84
C ASP A 55 -31.86 -20.00 12.70
N PHE A 56 -31.07 -18.93 12.67
CA PHE A 56 -30.01 -18.71 11.69
C PHE A 56 -28.65 -18.65 12.39
N VAL A 57 -27.73 -19.56 12.05
CA VAL A 57 -26.37 -19.59 12.62
C VAL A 57 -25.35 -19.19 11.56
N PHE A 58 -24.68 -18.07 11.81
CA PHE A 58 -23.61 -17.51 10.98
C PHE A 58 -22.26 -17.77 11.64
N GLY A 59 -21.25 -18.10 10.84
CA GLY A 59 -19.84 -18.14 11.23
C GLY A 59 -19.10 -16.99 10.57
N TRP A 60 -18.36 -16.21 11.34
CA TRP A 60 -17.53 -15.12 10.86
C TRP A 60 -16.08 -15.35 11.26
N GLU A 61 -15.28 -15.82 10.31
CA GLU A 61 -13.83 -15.87 10.47
C GLU A 61 -13.26 -14.45 10.37
N THR A 62 -12.64 -13.97 11.45
CA THR A 62 -12.11 -12.60 11.51
C THR A 62 -10.85 -12.51 12.38
N PRO A 63 -9.88 -11.63 12.06
CA PRO A 63 -8.75 -11.35 12.93
C PRO A 63 -9.15 -10.63 14.22
N LEU A 64 -10.30 -9.92 14.24
CA LEU A 64 -10.74 -9.10 15.37
C LEU A 64 -11.01 -9.89 16.68
N VAL A 65 -11.16 -11.21 16.60
CA VAL A 65 -11.29 -12.10 17.77
C VAL A 65 -10.06 -13.00 17.99
N CYS A 66 -8.98 -12.77 17.26
CA CYS A 66 -7.68 -13.34 17.61
C CYS A 66 -7.10 -12.61 18.82
N PRO A 67 -6.35 -13.30 19.70
CA PRO A 67 -5.52 -12.62 20.67
C PRO A 67 -4.40 -11.84 19.96
N ASP A 68 -4.12 -10.62 20.42
CA ASP A 68 -3.05 -9.78 19.91
C ASP A 68 -1.68 -10.30 20.38
N GLU A 69 -1.16 -11.29 19.64
CA GLU A 69 0.16 -11.86 19.88
C GLU A 69 1.26 -11.02 19.20
N VAL A 70 1.76 -10.03 19.93
CA VAL A 70 2.96 -9.28 19.58
C VAL A 70 4.23 -9.96 20.11
N LYS A 71 5.29 -9.98 19.30
CA LYS A 71 6.62 -10.50 19.66
C LYS A 71 7.66 -9.38 19.68
N VAL A 72 8.10 -9.02 20.88
CA VAL A 72 9.14 -8.01 21.11
C VAL A 72 10.50 -8.69 21.23
N ASP A 73 11.46 -8.27 20.41
CA ASP A 73 12.88 -8.62 20.55
C ASP A 73 13.71 -7.34 20.58
N GLY A 74 14.28 -7.03 21.74
CA GLY A 74 14.97 -5.75 22.01
C GLY A 74 14.08 -4.55 21.70
N CYS A 75 14.42 -3.83 20.62
CA CYS A 75 13.72 -2.63 20.14
C CYS A 75 12.92 -2.87 18.84
N SER A 76 12.64 -4.15 18.52
CA SER A 76 11.85 -4.56 17.36
C SER A 76 10.55 -5.23 17.81
N LEU A 77 9.43 -4.79 17.25
CA LEU A 77 8.09 -5.28 17.52
C LEU A 77 7.54 -6.00 16.30
N THR A 78 7.38 -7.31 16.39
CA THR A 78 6.80 -8.14 15.32
C THR A 78 5.35 -8.45 15.63
N ASP A 79 4.43 -7.98 14.77
CA ASP A 79 3.01 -8.31 14.86
C ASP A 79 2.71 -9.62 14.09
N GLU A 80 2.07 -10.60 14.74
CA GLU A 80 1.73 -11.89 14.13
C GLU A 80 0.64 -11.77 13.05
N GLN A 81 -0.23 -10.74 13.09
CA GLN A 81 -1.35 -10.59 12.15
C GLN A 81 -0.88 -10.00 10.81
N LEU A 82 -0.04 -8.96 10.86
CA LEU A 82 0.63 -8.31 9.74
C LEU A 82 1.83 -9.09 9.21
N ARG A 83 2.41 -10.00 10.02
CA ARG A 83 3.69 -10.69 9.75
C ARG A 83 4.85 -9.71 9.48
N TYR A 84 4.80 -8.52 10.07
CA TYR A 84 5.76 -7.44 9.88
C TYR A 84 6.44 -7.06 11.20
N SER A 85 7.68 -6.56 11.13
CA SER A 85 8.45 -6.11 12.30
C SER A 85 8.79 -4.62 12.21
N PHE A 86 8.24 -3.84 13.13
CA PHE A 86 8.56 -2.42 13.33
C PHE A 86 9.85 -2.32 14.14
N ASN A 87 10.91 -1.75 13.57
CA ASN A 87 12.22 -1.67 14.21
C ASN A 87 12.55 -0.24 14.65
N LEU A 88 12.38 0.05 15.95
CA LEU A 88 12.65 1.37 16.53
C LEU A 88 14.13 1.64 16.82
N SER A 89 15.05 0.72 16.49
CA SER A 89 16.50 0.85 16.80
C SER A 89 17.20 2.02 16.10
N SER A 90 16.53 2.72 15.18
CA SER A 90 17.00 4.00 14.64
C SER A 90 16.81 5.15 15.65
N LEU A 91 15.73 5.12 16.42
CA LEU A 91 15.40 6.12 17.44
C LEU A 91 16.18 5.91 18.74
N SER A 92 16.60 4.67 19.03
CA SER A 92 17.33 4.33 20.26
C SER A 92 18.74 4.92 20.35
N LYS A 93 19.28 5.42 19.22
CA LYS A 93 20.62 6.00 19.10
C LYS A 93 20.76 7.39 19.75
N SER A 94 19.66 8.09 19.99
CA SER A 94 19.66 9.45 20.51
C SER A 94 18.56 9.68 21.54
N THR A 95 18.86 10.47 22.57
CA THR A 95 17.87 10.93 23.55
C THR A 95 17.24 12.23 23.07
N PHE A 96 15.93 12.29 23.06
CA PHE A 96 15.18 13.47 22.62
C PHE A 96 14.80 14.32 23.84
N LYS A 97 14.65 15.64 23.66
CA LYS A 97 14.14 16.54 24.70
C LYS A 97 12.89 17.26 24.18
N VAL A 98 11.83 17.27 24.98
CA VAL A 98 10.54 17.89 24.69
C VAL A 98 10.19 18.80 25.85
N THR A 99 9.99 20.08 25.57
CA THR A 99 9.52 21.06 26.57
C THR A 99 8.08 21.42 26.28
N ARG A 100 7.23 21.38 27.30
CA ARG A 100 5.89 21.99 27.29
C ARG A 100 5.76 22.83 28.55
N ASP A 101 5.27 24.06 28.40
CA ASP A 101 5.17 25.06 29.46
C ASP A 101 6.52 25.24 30.19
N SER A 102 6.61 24.86 31.46
CA SER A 102 7.84 24.88 32.28
C SER A 102 8.53 23.52 32.45
N ARG A 103 7.97 22.44 31.89
CA ARG A 103 8.45 21.05 32.09
C ARG A 103 9.21 20.54 30.87
N THR A 104 10.43 20.07 31.08
CA THR A 104 11.26 19.47 30.02
C THR A 104 11.46 17.98 30.27
N TYR A 105 10.94 17.15 29.37
CA TYR A 105 11.10 15.70 29.38
C TYR A 105 12.27 15.29 28.49
N SER A 106 13.16 14.43 28.97
CA SER A 106 14.05 13.65 28.12
C SER A 106 13.47 12.25 27.89
N ILE A 107 13.54 11.78 26.64
CA ILE A 107 12.97 10.51 26.18
C ILE A 107 14.10 9.68 25.56
N GLY A 108 14.27 8.45 26.05
CA GLY A 108 15.04 7.39 25.39
C GLY A 108 14.08 6.34 24.82
N VAL A 109 14.29 5.91 23.59
CA VAL A 109 13.47 4.87 22.94
C VAL A 109 14.24 3.56 23.02
N CYS A 110 13.81 2.60 23.84
CA CYS A 110 14.57 1.38 24.16
C CYS A 110 15.96 1.61 24.80
N THR A 111 16.26 2.83 25.23
CA THR A 111 17.50 3.25 25.90
C THR A 111 17.18 4.16 27.07
N ALA A 112 18.15 4.37 27.97
CA ALA A 112 17.97 5.29 29.08
C ALA A 112 17.87 6.75 28.58
N ALA A 113 16.97 7.53 29.18
CA ALA A 113 16.86 8.96 28.93
C ALA A 113 18.08 9.73 29.48
N ALA A 114 18.35 10.91 28.94
CA ALA A 114 19.43 11.78 29.43
C ALA A 114 18.98 12.49 30.72
N GLY A 115 19.41 11.96 31.87
CA GLY A 115 19.26 12.60 33.18
C GLY A 115 20.31 13.70 33.45
N PRO A 116 20.16 14.50 34.52
CA PRO A 116 21.17 15.46 34.97
C PRO A 116 22.32 14.76 35.72
N ASP A 117 23.52 15.32 35.65
CA ASP A 117 24.76 14.71 36.18
C ASP A 117 24.72 14.44 37.70
N GLU A 118 24.05 15.30 38.47
CA GLU A 118 23.95 15.18 39.93
C GLU A 118 23.00 14.06 40.41
N GLY A 119 22.10 13.58 39.55
CA GLY A 119 21.32 12.37 39.81
C GLY A 119 19.83 12.44 39.47
N GLY A 120 19.31 11.28 39.07
CA GLY A 120 17.94 11.08 38.61
C GLY A 120 17.91 10.17 37.38
N CYS A 121 16.84 9.40 37.21
CA CYS A 121 16.53 8.67 35.96
C CYS A 121 17.59 7.71 35.38
N LYS A 122 18.61 7.25 36.13
CA LYS A 122 19.71 6.42 35.56
C LYS A 122 19.25 5.10 34.91
N ASP A 123 18.07 4.59 35.28
CA ASP A 123 17.41 3.44 34.67
C ASP A 123 16.06 3.78 34.02
N GLY A 124 15.75 5.07 33.83
CA GLY A 124 14.49 5.57 33.28
C GLY A 124 14.47 5.66 31.76
N GLY A 125 13.39 5.19 31.13
CA GLY A 125 13.14 5.38 29.69
C GLY A 125 12.61 6.78 29.34
N VAL A 126 11.94 7.43 30.30
CA VAL A 126 11.56 8.86 30.24
C VAL A 126 11.95 9.52 31.56
N CYS A 127 12.47 10.75 31.49
CA CYS A 127 12.91 11.54 32.62
C CYS A 127 12.33 12.95 32.54
N LEU A 128 11.72 13.45 33.62
CA LEU A 128 11.43 14.88 33.78
C LEU A 128 12.67 15.57 34.37
N LEU A 129 13.17 16.59 33.69
CA LEU A 129 14.27 17.44 34.14
C LEU A 129 13.70 18.61 34.95
N SER A 130 14.13 18.77 36.20
CA SER A 130 13.68 19.85 37.09
C SER A 130 14.84 20.34 37.95
N GLY A 131 15.55 21.36 37.44
CA GLY A 131 16.76 21.88 38.06
C GLY A 131 17.87 20.81 38.11
N SER A 132 18.41 20.56 39.30
CA SER A 132 19.47 19.58 39.54
C SER A 132 18.99 18.13 39.66
N LYS A 133 17.68 17.87 39.75
CA LYS A 133 17.11 16.52 39.95
C LYS A 133 16.35 16.05 38.71
N GLY A 134 16.46 14.75 38.41
CA GLY A 134 15.66 14.08 37.38
C GLY A 134 14.64 13.10 37.99
N ALA A 135 13.36 13.21 37.61
CA ALA A 135 12.30 12.29 38.04
C ALA A 135 11.93 11.29 36.93
N SER A 136 12.04 10.00 37.22
CA SER A 136 11.78 8.89 36.30
C SER A 136 10.29 8.70 36.06
N PHE A 137 9.88 8.74 34.79
CA PHE A 137 8.53 8.43 34.31
C PHE A 137 8.39 7.00 33.79
N GLY A 138 9.26 6.09 34.26
CA GLY A 138 9.17 4.66 34.02
C GLY A 138 10.53 4.04 33.70
N ARG A 139 10.79 2.83 34.21
CA ARG A 139 12.09 2.15 34.07
C ARG A 139 12.21 1.45 32.73
N LEU A 140 13.39 1.48 32.13
CA LEU A 140 13.71 0.75 30.90
C LEU A 140 13.47 -0.77 31.04
N ALA A 141 13.73 -1.34 32.23
CA ALA A 141 13.46 -2.75 32.53
C ALA A 141 11.95 -3.11 32.61
N SER A 142 11.04 -2.13 32.56
CA SER A 142 9.59 -2.33 32.52
C SER A 142 8.97 -2.15 31.14
N MET A 143 9.81 -1.87 30.12
CA MET A 143 9.39 -1.53 28.76
C MET A 143 8.41 -2.55 28.18
N ARG A 144 7.34 -2.04 27.57
CA ARG A 144 6.43 -2.82 26.72
C ARG A 144 6.23 -2.08 25.40
N LEU A 145 6.45 -2.78 24.29
CA LEU A 145 5.98 -2.37 22.97
C LEU A 145 4.71 -3.16 22.65
N ASP A 146 3.76 -2.50 22.02
CA ASP A 146 2.49 -3.05 21.55
C ASP A 146 2.10 -2.38 20.22
N TYR A 147 1.19 -2.99 19.45
CA TYR A 147 0.69 -2.41 18.20
C TYR A 147 -0.84 -2.37 18.20
N ARG A 148 -1.41 -1.17 18.10
CA ARG A 148 -2.86 -0.97 18.12
C ARG A 148 -3.38 -0.84 16.69
N HIS A 149 -3.87 -1.94 16.12
CA HIS A 149 -4.37 -2.01 14.73
C HIS A 149 -5.50 -1.03 14.41
N GLN A 150 -6.25 -0.57 15.42
CA GLN A 150 -7.29 0.46 15.31
C GLN A 150 -6.73 1.87 15.00
N ASP A 151 -5.57 2.21 15.58
CA ASP A 151 -4.94 3.53 15.48
C ASP A 151 -3.79 3.54 14.45
N GLU A 152 -3.47 2.38 13.87
CA GLU A 152 -2.24 2.06 13.13
C GLU A 152 -0.94 2.46 13.84
N ALA A 153 -0.96 2.51 15.17
CA ALA A 153 0.09 3.07 16.01
C ALA A 153 0.87 2.01 16.77
N VAL A 154 2.20 2.18 16.84
CA VAL A 154 3.06 1.44 17.78
C VAL A 154 3.06 2.19 19.10
N ILE A 155 2.72 1.50 20.19
CA ILE A 155 2.68 2.07 21.54
C ILE A 155 3.85 1.52 22.34
N LEU A 156 4.74 2.41 22.78
CA LEU A 156 5.81 2.12 23.72
C LEU A 156 5.42 2.65 25.10
N SER A 157 5.43 1.81 26.12
CA SER A 157 5.15 2.22 27.50
C SER A 157 6.27 1.84 28.47
N TYR A 158 6.48 2.69 29.46
CA TYR A 158 7.36 2.46 30.62
C TYR A 158 6.58 2.70 31.91
N ALA A 159 6.78 1.85 32.91
CA ALA A 159 6.09 1.88 34.21
C ALA A 159 7.09 1.81 35.37
N ASN A 160 6.60 1.75 36.61
CA ASN A 160 7.40 1.56 37.82
C ASN A 160 8.53 2.61 38.00
N GLY A 161 8.29 3.84 37.55
CA GLY A 161 9.17 4.99 37.77
C GLY A 161 9.18 5.46 39.22
N ASP A 162 9.53 6.73 39.44
CA ASP A 162 9.52 7.32 40.78
C ASP A 162 8.08 7.51 41.28
N ASN A 163 7.89 7.58 42.60
CA ASN A 163 6.56 7.76 43.20
C ASN A 163 5.89 9.03 42.67
N CYS A 164 4.61 8.93 42.28
CA CYS A 164 3.85 10.08 41.78
C CYS A 164 3.75 11.22 42.81
N PRO A 165 3.44 12.46 42.38
CA PRO A 165 3.16 13.55 43.31
C PRO A 165 2.07 13.12 44.30
N PRO A 166 2.17 13.46 45.59
CA PRO A 166 1.09 13.23 46.54
C PRO A 166 -0.16 14.02 46.14
N GLU A 167 -1.31 13.51 46.57
CA GLU A 167 -2.62 14.16 46.42
C GLU A 167 -3.18 14.46 47.82
N THR A 168 -4.23 15.28 47.90
CA THR A 168 -4.98 15.45 49.15
C THR A 168 -5.73 14.16 49.51
N GLU A 169 -6.17 14.01 50.76
CA GLU A 169 -7.10 12.92 51.13
C GLU A 169 -8.44 12.99 50.38
N GLU A 170 -8.80 14.17 49.87
CA GLU A 170 -10.01 14.45 49.08
C GLU A 170 -9.81 14.21 47.56
N GLY A 171 -8.56 14.11 47.09
CA GLY A 171 -8.18 13.69 45.73
C GLY A 171 -7.66 14.78 44.81
N ASP A 172 -7.38 15.97 45.35
CA ASP A 172 -6.81 17.11 44.64
C ASP A 172 -5.28 16.98 44.49
N PRO A 173 -4.69 17.45 43.37
CA PRO A 173 -3.25 17.40 43.19
C PRO A 173 -2.55 18.43 44.08
N CYS A 174 -1.54 17.99 44.85
CA CYS A 174 -0.61 18.92 45.48
C CYS A 174 0.22 19.65 44.41
N VAL A 175 0.33 20.97 44.50
CA VAL A 175 1.17 21.77 43.59
C VAL A 175 2.55 21.96 44.21
N PHE A 176 3.60 21.68 43.42
CA PHE A 176 4.98 21.84 43.83
C PHE A 176 5.82 22.58 42.77
N PRO A 177 6.75 23.46 43.19
CA PRO A 177 6.91 23.96 44.56
C PRO A 177 5.75 24.88 44.98
N PHE A 178 5.46 24.95 46.27
CA PHE A 178 4.50 25.93 46.83
C PHE A 178 5.13 26.82 47.91
N ILE A 179 4.65 28.06 48.01
CA ILE A 179 5.10 29.03 49.02
C ILE A 179 4.23 28.95 50.28
N PHE A 180 4.85 28.78 51.46
CA PHE A 180 4.21 28.89 52.78
C PHE A 180 5.18 29.52 53.80
N ASN A 181 4.69 30.50 54.58
CA ASN A 181 5.49 31.37 55.46
C ASN A 181 6.72 31.98 54.76
N GLY A 182 6.58 32.36 53.48
CA GLY A 182 7.66 32.88 52.63
C GLY A 182 8.76 31.86 52.25
N LYS A 183 8.62 30.58 52.63
CA LYS A 183 9.51 29.48 52.23
C LYS A 183 8.90 28.71 51.05
N SER A 184 9.75 28.21 50.17
CA SER A 184 9.37 27.32 49.07
C SER A 184 9.53 25.85 49.48
N TYR A 185 8.53 25.01 49.21
CA TYR A 185 8.53 23.59 49.54
C TYR A 185 8.30 22.69 48.32
N GLU A 186 9.13 21.66 48.16
CA GLU A 186 9.05 20.64 47.08
C GLU A 186 8.35 19.35 47.51
N GLU A 187 8.00 19.20 48.80
CA GLU A 187 7.39 18.01 49.38
C GLU A 187 6.34 18.37 50.45
N CYS A 188 5.56 17.39 50.91
CA CYS A 188 4.55 17.60 51.96
C CYS A 188 5.19 17.97 53.30
N VAL A 189 4.63 18.96 53.98
CA VAL A 189 5.20 19.52 55.22
C VAL A 189 4.40 19.15 56.46
N LEU A 190 5.10 19.05 57.59
CA LEU A 190 4.48 19.01 58.93
C LEU A 190 4.45 20.41 59.60
N GLU A 191 5.07 21.42 59.00
CA GLU A 191 5.13 22.76 59.58
C GLU A 191 3.71 23.34 59.70
N GLY A 192 3.33 23.76 60.92
CA GLY A 192 2.02 24.35 61.22
C GLY A 192 0.83 23.38 61.40
N ARG A 193 0.96 22.06 61.17
CA ARG A 193 -0.18 21.10 61.30
C ARG A 193 0.21 19.76 61.90
N ALA A 194 -0.78 19.00 62.37
CA ALA A 194 -0.59 17.70 63.05
C ALA A 194 -0.34 16.50 62.10
N ARG A 195 -0.48 16.68 60.79
CA ARG A 195 -0.26 15.67 59.74
C ARG A 195 0.38 16.33 58.52
N LEU A 196 1.10 15.53 57.72
CA LEU A 196 1.69 15.98 56.45
C LEU A 196 0.63 16.62 55.56
N TRP A 197 0.92 17.79 55.00
CA TRP A 197 0.00 18.56 54.17
C TRP A 197 0.70 19.28 53.01
N CYS A 198 -0.07 19.69 52.01
CA CYS A 198 0.39 20.44 50.84
C CYS A 198 -0.60 21.55 50.46
N SER A 199 -0.12 22.53 49.69
CA SER A 199 -1.02 23.45 48.99
C SER A 199 -1.53 22.84 47.68
N THR A 200 -2.78 23.18 47.32
CA THR A 200 -3.34 22.92 45.99
C THR A 200 -3.01 24.04 44.98
N THR A 201 -2.33 25.11 45.41
CA THR A 201 -1.82 26.17 44.54
C THR A 201 -0.31 26.38 44.73
N ALA A 202 0.31 27.20 43.87
CA ALA A 202 1.73 27.55 43.99
C ALA A 202 2.02 28.52 45.16
N ASN A 203 1.01 29.11 45.82
CA ASN A 203 1.21 30.09 46.88
C ASN A 203 0.11 30.03 47.94
N TYR A 204 0.31 29.18 48.95
CA TYR A 204 -0.58 29.07 50.10
C TYR A 204 -0.70 30.39 50.89
N ASP A 205 0.36 31.20 50.98
CA ASP A 205 0.33 32.47 51.71
C ASP A 205 -0.61 33.51 51.07
N ARG A 206 -1.00 33.31 49.80
CA ARG A 206 -1.98 34.13 49.08
C ARG A 206 -3.35 33.46 48.97
N ASP A 207 -3.37 32.18 48.57
CA ASP A 207 -4.61 31.49 48.17
C ASP A 207 -5.26 30.73 49.33
N HIS A 208 -4.48 30.35 50.35
CA HIS A 208 -4.88 29.58 51.52
C HIS A 208 -5.55 28.22 51.26
N GLU A 209 -5.51 27.70 50.02
CA GLU A 209 -6.02 26.36 49.68
C GLU A 209 -4.98 25.26 49.99
N TRP A 210 -5.44 24.15 50.58
CA TRP A 210 -4.59 23.08 51.09
C TRP A 210 -5.37 21.79 51.39
N GLY A 211 -4.64 20.67 51.53
CA GLY A 211 -5.19 19.44 52.10
C GLY A 211 -4.13 18.56 52.76
N PHE A 212 -4.56 17.56 53.54
CA PHE A 212 -3.66 16.55 54.12
C PHE A 212 -3.15 15.60 53.03
N CYS A 213 -1.84 15.31 53.04
CA CYS A 213 -1.19 14.53 51.99
C CYS A 213 -1.47 13.03 52.11
N ARG A 214 -2.21 12.51 51.14
CA ARG A 214 -2.33 11.09 50.84
C ARG A 214 -1.16 10.67 49.94
N HIS A 215 -0.17 10.00 50.54
CA HIS A 215 0.90 9.38 49.78
C HIS A 215 0.34 8.18 49.01
N SER A 216 0.44 8.22 47.68
CA SER A 216 0.05 7.11 46.81
C SER A 216 1.21 6.13 46.63
N ASN A 217 0.89 4.83 46.57
CA ASN A 217 1.83 3.80 46.13
C ASN A 217 1.85 3.67 44.58
N SER A 218 1.32 4.66 43.85
CA SER A 218 1.41 4.73 42.38
C SER A 218 2.77 5.27 41.94
N HIS A 219 3.39 4.52 41.03
CA HIS A 219 4.62 4.91 40.37
C HIS A 219 4.33 5.65 39.08
N ARG A 220 5.19 6.60 38.71
CA ARG A 220 5.07 7.30 37.43
C ARG A 220 5.22 6.33 36.26
N MET A 221 4.48 6.64 35.20
CA MET A 221 4.48 5.90 33.94
C MET A 221 4.43 6.85 32.75
N SER A 222 4.83 6.35 31.58
CA SER A 222 4.81 7.10 30.34
C SER A 222 4.43 6.23 29.16
N ALA A 223 3.74 6.82 28.19
CA ALA A 223 3.37 6.21 26.93
C ALA A 223 3.87 7.07 25.76
N ILE A 224 4.33 6.42 24.69
CA ILE A 224 4.79 7.05 23.45
C ILE A 224 4.03 6.37 22.33
N ILE A 225 3.13 7.13 21.71
CA ILE A 225 2.28 6.70 20.61
C ILE A 225 2.97 7.11 19.31
N PHE A 226 3.67 6.17 18.69
CA PHE A 226 4.30 6.38 17.39
C PHE A 226 3.26 6.23 16.27
N ARG A 227 3.18 7.23 15.41
CA ARG A 227 2.29 7.26 14.24
C ARG A 227 3.09 7.43 12.96
N CYS A 228 2.68 6.74 11.90
CA CYS A 228 3.32 6.86 10.58
C CYS A 228 3.18 8.27 10.01
N ASP A 229 4.31 8.85 9.63
CA ASP A 229 4.42 10.12 8.92
C ASP A 229 5.62 9.98 7.96
N GLU A 230 5.38 10.11 6.65
CA GLU A 230 6.37 9.80 5.61
C GLU A 230 7.39 10.93 5.38
N ASP A 231 7.02 12.16 5.75
CA ASP A 231 7.84 13.36 5.61
C ASP A 231 8.73 13.55 6.84
N ALA A 232 8.26 13.12 8.02
CA ALA A 232 8.99 13.15 9.28
C ALA A 232 9.91 11.92 9.48
N ASP A 233 11.06 11.88 8.79
CA ASP A 233 12.08 10.80 8.84
C ASP A 233 12.30 10.22 10.27
N ILE A 234 12.90 11.00 11.18
CA ILE A 234 12.96 10.71 12.62
C ILE A 234 11.80 11.38 13.37
N GLY A 235 11.31 12.51 12.84
CA GLY A 235 10.29 13.34 13.47
C GLY A 235 10.72 13.91 14.82
N ARG A 236 9.74 14.39 15.60
CA ARG A 236 9.93 14.86 16.98
C ARG A 236 8.71 14.47 17.83
N PRO A 237 8.90 13.99 19.07
CA PRO A 237 7.79 13.76 20.00
C PRO A 237 7.20 15.08 20.51
N GLN A 238 5.89 15.08 20.74
CA GLN A 238 5.12 16.18 21.34
C GLN A 238 4.31 15.65 22.52
N VAL A 239 4.12 16.45 23.58
CA VAL A 239 3.35 16.01 24.77
C VAL A 239 1.85 16.08 24.46
N PHE A 240 1.23 14.91 24.26
CA PHE A 240 -0.18 14.78 23.92
C PHE A 240 -1.08 14.95 25.14
N SER A 241 -0.79 14.25 26.24
CA SER A 241 -1.50 14.39 27.51
C SER A 241 -0.58 14.22 28.71
N GLU A 242 -0.99 14.75 29.86
CA GLU A 242 -0.27 14.64 31.12
C GLU A 242 -1.30 14.64 32.25
N VAL A 243 -1.30 13.60 33.08
CA VAL A 243 -2.30 13.39 34.13
C VAL A 243 -1.61 13.53 35.49
N ARG A 244 -1.90 14.63 36.18
CA ARG A 244 -1.47 14.94 37.56
C ARG A 244 0.05 14.85 37.80
N GLY A 245 0.89 14.93 36.77
CA GLY A 245 2.35 14.70 36.87
C GLY A 245 2.73 13.26 37.27
N CYS A 246 1.79 12.32 37.13
CA CYS A 246 1.93 10.89 37.42
C CYS A 246 2.05 10.07 36.12
N GLU A 247 1.26 10.41 35.11
CA GLU A 247 1.30 9.82 33.77
C GLU A 247 1.57 10.90 32.71
N VAL A 248 2.35 10.57 31.67
CA VAL A 248 2.62 11.45 30.53
C VAL A 248 2.59 10.66 29.22
N THR A 249 1.86 11.17 28.23
CA THR A 249 1.71 10.54 26.91
C THR A 249 2.26 11.46 25.84
N PHE A 250 3.10 10.92 24.97
CA PHE A 250 3.66 11.63 23.82
C PHE A 250 3.04 11.11 22.51
N GLU A 251 2.66 11.99 21.59
CA GLU A 251 2.47 11.64 20.18
C GLU A 251 3.80 11.84 19.46
N TRP A 252 4.24 10.85 18.67
CA TRP A 252 5.48 10.95 17.89
C TRP A 252 5.20 10.51 16.45
N LYS A 253 5.11 11.49 15.55
CA LYS A 253 4.97 11.27 14.12
C LYS A 253 6.35 10.93 13.54
N THR A 254 6.50 9.74 12.96
CA THR A 254 7.78 9.28 12.39
C THR A 254 7.60 8.22 11.31
N LYS A 255 8.47 8.29 10.31
CA LYS A 255 8.60 7.34 9.21
C LYS A 255 9.09 5.96 9.65
N VAL A 256 9.79 5.88 10.78
CA VAL A 256 10.35 4.62 11.33
C VAL A 256 9.26 3.59 11.64
N VAL A 257 8.02 4.02 11.90
CA VAL A 257 6.87 3.11 12.12
C VAL A 257 5.94 2.98 10.92
N CYS A 258 6.25 3.55 9.75
CA CYS A 258 5.40 3.41 8.56
C CYS A 258 5.45 1.98 8.01
N PRO A 259 4.30 1.25 7.95
CA PRO A 259 4.26 -0.08 7.33
C PRO A 259 4.67 -0.03 5.85
N PRO A 260 5.32 -1.08 5.32
CA PRO A 260 6.28 -0.95 4.23
C PRO A 260 5.65 -0.70 2.84
N LYS A 261 6.41 -0.01 1.98
CA LYS A 261 6.07 0.26 0.56
C LYS A 261 6.35 -0.92 -0.38
N LYS A 262 6.87 -2.04 0.15
CA LYS A 262 7.08 -3.34 -0.51
C LYS A 262 6.74 -4.46 0.46
N MET A 263 6.07 -5.51 -0.02
CA MET A 263 5.86 -6.78 0.67
C MET A 263 6.65 -7.90 -0.03
N GLU A 264 6.83 -9.03 0.66
CA GLU A 264 7.29 -10.24 -0.01
C GLU A 264 6.25 -10.71 -1.04
N CYS A 265 6.73 -11.20 -2.17
CA CYS A 265 5.94 -11.53 -3.36
C CYS A 265 6.09 -13.00 -3.76
N LYS A 266 6.91 -13.76 -3.04
CA LYS A 266 7.11 -15.20 -3.18
C LYS A 266 6.57 -15.93 -1.96
N PHE A 267 5.76 -16.96 -2.16
CA PHE A 267 5.17 -17.73 -1.07
C PHE A 267 5.05 -19.22 -1.42
N ILE A 268 4.76 -20.05 -0.41
CA ILE A 268 4.61 -21.50 -0.55
C ILE A 268 3.27 -21.91 0.08
N GLN A 269 2.42 -22.59 -0.68
CA GLN A 269 1.13 -23.08 -0.21
C GLN A 269 0.83 -24.44 -0.87
N LYS A 270 0.27 -25.40 -0.13
CA LYS A 270 0.00 -26.78 -0.63
C LYS A 270 1.24 -27.47 -1.26
N HIS A 271 2.44 -27.21 -0.72
CA HIS A 271 3.75 -27.63 -1.25
C HIS A 271 4.16 -27.07 -2.63
N LYS A 272 3.31 -26.23 -3.24
CA LYS A 272 3.61 -25.46 -4.45
C LYS A 272 4.27 -24.13 -4.06
N THR A 273 5.26 -23.69 -4.84
CA THR A 273 5.89 -22.38 -4.69
C THR A 273 5.36 -21.45 -5.77
N TYR A 274 4.92 -20.25 -5.37
CA TYR A 274 4.44 -19.21 -6.26
C TYR A 274 5.37 -17.99 -6.14
N ASP A 275 5.70 -17.35 -7.26
CA ASP A 275 6.72 -16.29 -7.32
C ASP A 275 6.22 -15.09 -8.14
N LEU A 276 5.41 -14.24 -7.50
CA LEU A 276 4.73 -13.12 -8.14
C LEU A 276 5.65 -11.91 -8.40
N ARG A 277 6.96 -12.01 -8.08
CA ARG A 277 7.95 -10.94 -8.32
C ARG A 277 8.02 -10.50 -9.78
N LEU A 278 7.62 -11.37 -10.71
CA LEU A 278 7.44 -11.08 -12.13
C LEU A 278 6.48 -9.89 -12.38
N LEU A 279 5.47 -9.69 -11.52
CA LEU A 279 4.44 -8.65 -11.66
C LEU A 279 4.77 -7.36 -10.87
N SER A 280 5.82 -7.38 -10.05
CA SER A 280 6.29 -6.25 -9.23
C SER A 280 7.20 -5.32 -10.05
N SER A 281 6.58 -4.37 -10.76
CA SER A 281 7.27 -3.46 -11.69
C SER A 281 7.93 -2.28 -10.99
N LEU A 282 9.10 -1.86 -11.48
CA LEU A 282 9.80 -0.61 -11.11
C LEU A 282 9.80 0.47 -12.22
N THR A 283 9.41 0.13 -13.45
CA THR A 283 9.45 1.06 -14.60
C THR A 283 8.13 1.80 -14.82
N GLY A 284 7.04 1.32 -14.24
CA GLY A 284 5.70 1.88 -14.34
C GLY A 284 4.67 0.84 -13.94
N SER A 285 3.58 1.29 -13.30
CA SER A 285 2.49 0.40 -12.88
C SER A 285 1.71 -0.12 -14.09
N TRP A 286 1.07 -1.26 -13.92
CA TRP A 286 0.17 -1.84 -14.90
C TRP A 286 -1.06 -0.94 -15.05
N PHE A 287 -1.34 -0.53 -16.29
CA PHE A 287 -2.34 0.49 -16.61
C PHE A 287 -3.33 -0.02 -17.67
N PHE A 288 -4.61 0.23 -17.43
CA PHE A 288 -5.69 0.04 -18.39
C PHE A 288 -6.85 1.01 -18.11
N VAL A 289 -7.77 1.12 -19.07
CA VAL A 289 -8.98 1.94 -18.96
C VAL A 289 -10.21 1.07 -19.14
N HIS A 290 -11.21 1.23 -18.27
CA HIS A 290 -12.51 0.58 -18.35
C HIS A 290 -13.60 1.64 -18.13
N GLU A 291 -14.57 1.76 -19.04
CA GLU A 291 -15.69 2.72 -18.95
C GLU A 291 -15.27 4.17 -18.63
N GLY A 292 -14.12 4.60 -19.17
CA GLY A 292 -13.56 5.94 -18.93
C GLY A 292 -12.85 6.12 -17.57
N VAL A 293 -12.84 5.10 -16.72
CA VAL A 293 -12.04 5.04 -15.49
C VAL A 293 -10.68 4.41 -15.79
N SER A 294 -9.61 5.12 -15.42
CA SER A 294 -8.23 4.64 -15.54
C SER A 294 -7.80 3.88 -14.28
N TYR A 295 -7.28 2.67 -14.42
CA TYR A 295 -6.79 1.85 -13.31
C TYR A 295 -5.27 1.71 -13.36
N TYR A 296 -4.64 1.82 -12.19
CA TYR A 296 -3.20 1.67 -11.98
C TYR A 296 -2.99 0.58 -10.90
N ILE A 297 -2.25 -0.47 -11.23
CA ILE A 297 -2.03 -1.64 -10.37
C ILE A 297 -0.52 -1.96 -10.32
N ASN A 298 0.03 -2.24 -9.14
CA ASN A 298 1.35 -2.87 -9.00
C ASN A 298 1.33 -3.90 -7.87
N LEU A 299 1.88 -5.10 -8.12
CA LEU A 299 1.86 -6.18 -7.13
C LEU A 299 3.05 -6.09 -6.19
N CYS A 300 2.78 -6.35 -4.90
CA CYS A 300 3.74 -6.40 -3.80
C CYS A 300 4.58 -5.14 -3.57
N GLN A 301 4.29 -4.04 -4.26
CA GLN A 301 5.04 -2.80 -4.17
C GLN A 301 4.17 -1.61 -4.56
N LYS A 302 4.56 -0.41 -4.14
CA LYS A 302 3.81 0.82 -4.46
C LYS A 302 3.68 1.06 -5.97
N ILE A 303 2.68 1.85 -6.33
CA ILE A 303 2.51 2.38 -7.68
C ILE A 303 3.71 3.25 -8.09
N TYR A 304 4.30 2.93 -9.24
CA TYR A 304 5.23 3.80 -9.98
C TYR A 304 4.52 4.44 -11.16
N LYS A 305 4.80 5.72 -11.45
CA LYS A 305 4.11 6.51 -12.50
C LYS A 305 2.57 6.52 -12.36
N GLY A 306 2.07 6.58 -11.14
CA GLY A 306 0.65 6.85 -10.88
C GLY A 306 0.29 8.32 -11.13
N PRO A 307 -1.00 8.67 -11.04
CA PRO A 307 -1.44 10.07 -10.93
C PRO A 307 -1.00 10.64 -9.57
N LEU A 308 -0.77 11.96 -9.48
CA LEU A 308 -0.14 12.60 -8.31
C LEU A 308 -0.86 12.30 -6.98
N ASP A 309 -2.19 12.33 -6.97
CA ASP A 309 -2.99 12.15 -5.74
C ASP A 309 -3.15 10.67 -5.32
N CYS A 310 -2.43 9.74 -5.97
CA CYS A 310 -2.34 8.34 -5.56
C CYS A 310 -1.31 8.21 -4.43
N SER A 311 -1.76 7.79 -3.23
CA SER A 311 -0.89 7.64 -2.06
C SER A 311 0.38 6.84 -2.37
N ASP A 312 1.53 7.31 -1.87
CA ASP A 312 2.84 6.67 -2.04
C ASP A 312 2.96 5.27 -1.38
N ARG A 313 1.90 4.83 -0.70
CA ARG A 313 1.76 3.52 -0.05
C ARG A 313 0.68 2.64 -0.70
N ALA A 314 0.05 3.10 -1.80
CA ALA A 314 -0.97 2.37 -2.56
C ALA A 314 -0.36 1.33 -3.51
N SER A 315 -0.95 0.12 -3.53
CA SER A 315 -0.71 -0.90 -4.55
C SER A 315 -1.65 -0.69 -5.75
N ILE A 316 -2.86 -0.18 -5.50
CA ILE A 316 -3.90 0.03 -6.52
C ILE A 316 -4.55 1.40 -6.34
N CYS A 317 -4.68 2.13 -7.44
CA CYS A 317 -5.39 3.40 -7.55
C CYS A 317 -6.26 3.41 -8.82
N LYS A 318 -7.42 4.05 -8.76
CA LYS A 318 -8.19 4.43 -9.95
C LYS A 318 -8.22 5.95 -10.11
N LYS A 319 -8.39 6.43 -11.33
CA LYS A 319 -8.65 7.83 -11.68
C LYS A 319 -9.92 7.91 -12.52
N SER A 320 -10.92 8.60 -11.99
CA SER A 320 -12.22 8.82 -12.63
C SER A 320 -12.10 9.78 -13.82
N ALA A 321 -13.07 9.75 -14.74
CA ALA A 321 -13.12 10.65 -15.89
C ALA A 321 -13.15 12.15 -15.49
N SER A 322 -13.66 12.48 -14.29
CA SER A 322 -13.61 13.80 -13.67
C SER A 322 -12.23 14.22 -13.14
N GLY A 323 -11.20 13.39 -13.30
CA GLY A 323 -9.85 13.63 -12.80
C GLY A 323 -9.58 13.11 -11.38
N VAL A 324 -10.62 12.89 -10.56
CA VAL A 324 -10.50 12.45 -9.16
C VAL A 324 -9.81 11.09 -9.05
N VAL A 325 -8.75 11.02 -8.24
CA VAL A 325 -8.03 9.79 -7.90
C VAL A 325 -8.60 9.15 -6.63
N GLN A 326 -8.67 7.82 -6.57
CA GLN A 326 -9.05 7.07 -5.37
C GLN A 326 -8.17 5.84 -5.19
N VAL A 327 -7.59 5.66 -4.00
CA VAL A 327 -6.78 4.48 -3.61
C VAL A 327 -7.70 3.29 -3.37
N LEU A 328 -7.46 2.14 -4.00
CA LEU A 328 -8.27 0.93 -3.82
C LEU A 328 -7.65 -0.09 -2.84
N GLY A 329 -6.37 0.06 -2.50
CA GLY A 329 -5.72 -0.77 -1.47
C GLY A 329 -4.24 -0.44 -1.24
N LEU A 330 -3.78 -0.64 0.00
CA LEU A 330 -2.43 -0.29 0.45
C LEU A 330 -1.48 -1.50 0.44
N VAL A 331 -0.21 -1.29 0.07
CA VAL A 331 0.77 -2.38 -0.12
C VAL A 331 0.92 -3.27 1.12
N HIS A 332 0.96 -2.69 2.31
CA HIS A 332 1.13 -3.41 3.57
C HIS A 332 -0.08 -4.29 3.95
N THR A 333 -1.23 -4.13 3.29
CA THR A 333 -2.46 -4.93 3.51
C THR A 333 -2.54 -6.15 2.60
N GLN A 334 -1.43 -6.52 1.96
CA GLN A 334 -1.38 -7.67 1.06
C GLN A 334 -1.72 -8.98 1.78
N LYS A 335 -2.74 -9.67 1.28
CA LYS A 335 -2.96 -11.10 1.54
C LYS A 335 -2.72 -11.90 0.26
N LEU A 336 -1.99 -13.00 0.37
CA LEU A 336 -1.80 -14.00 -0.68
C LEU A 336 -2.47 -15.31 -0.23
N ASP A 337 -3.27 -15.92 -1.10
CA ASP A 337 -3.96 -17.19 -0.84
C ASP A 337 -4.12 -17.98 -2.17
N VAL A 338 -4.52 -19.26 -2.12
CA VAL A 338 -4.70 -20.12 -3.31
C VAL A 338 -6.00 -20.91 -3.23
N LEU A 339 -7.01 -20.42 -3.95
CA LEU A 339 -8.35 -21.00 -4.09
C LEU A 339 -8.50 -21.57 -5.50
N ASP A 340 -8.95 -22.82 -5.60
CA ASP A 340 -9.28 -23.49 -6.88
C ASP A 340 -8.20 -23.37 -7.97
N GLU A 341 -6.94 -23.57 -7.57
CA GLU A 341 -5.71 -23.42 -8.36
C GLU A 341 -5.45 -22.01 -8.96
N LYS A 342 -6.30 -21.03 -8.66
CA LYS A 342 -6.01 -19.59 -8.85
C LYS A 342 -5.20 -19.06 -7.67
N VAL A 343 -4.29 -18.13 -7.94
CA VAL A 343 -3.67 -17.32 -6.89
C VAL A 343 -4.56 -16.10 -6.63
N ILE A 344 -4.86 -15.83 -5.37
CA ILE A 344 -5.71 -14.71 -4.96
C ILE A 344 -4.83 -13.69 -4.23
N VAL A 345 -4.79 -12.46 -4.75
CA VAL A 345 -4.09 -11.33 -4.13
C VAL A 345 -5.13 -10.32 -3.66
N THR A 346 -5.16 -10.01 -2.37
CA THR A 346 -6.07 -9.01 -1.81
C THR A 346 -5.28 -7.84 -1.24
N TYR A 347 -5.74 -6.62 -1.52
CA TYR A 347 -5.35 -5.38 -0.84
C TYR A 347 -6.61 -4.72 -0.26
N SER A 348 -6.49 -4.02 0.86
CA SER A 348 -7.58 -3.36 1.58
C SER A 348 -7.14 -1.98 2.11
N LYS A 349 -7.97 -1.35 2.95
CA LYS A 349 -7.76 0.00 3.49
C LYS A 349 -7.59 1.07 2.40
N GLY A 350 -8.34 0.96 1.31
CA GLY A 350 -8.50 2.02 0.32
C GLY A 350 -9.41 3.16 0.81
N TYR A 351 -9.92 3.96 -0.14
CA TYR A 351 -10.80 5.10 0.14
C TYR A 351 -12.07 4.69 0.92
N GLN A 352 -12.58 5.56 1.78
CA GLN A 352 -13.83 5.31 2.52
C GLN A 352 -15.05 5.32 1.60
N CYS A 353 -15.93 4.33 1.74
CA CYS A 353 -17.12 4.13 0.92
C CYS A 353 -18.36 3.88 1.79
N GLY A 354 -19.04 4.97 2.16
CA GLY A 354 -20.00 4.96 3.25
C GLY A 354 -19.32 4.98 4.62
N GLU A 355 -20.12 5.07 5.68
CA GLU A 355 -19.64 5.53 7.00
C GLU A 355 -18.63 4.61 7.70
N ASN A 356 -18.59 3.31 7.36
CA ASN A 356 -17.78 2.30 8.06
C ASN A 356 -17.13 1.24 7.15
N LYS A 357 -16.96 1.53 5.85
CA LYS A 357 -16.30 0.61 4.90
C LYS A 357 -15.15 1.32 4.18
N THR A 358 -14.08 0.57 3.88
CA THR A 358 -12.97 1.03 3.03
C THR A 358 -12.87 0.15 1.79
N ALA A 359 -12.51 0.76 0.66
CA ALA A 359 -12.35 0.06 -0.59
C ALA A 359 -11.30 -1.05 -0.44
N SER A 360 -11.62 -2.20 -1.03
CA SER A 360 -10.71 -3.34 -1.14
C SER A 360 -10.63 -3.79 -2.59
N ALA A 361 -9.55 -4.48 -2.93
CA ALA A 361 -9.27 -4.94 -4.28
C ALA A 361 -8.77 -6.38 -4.25
N VAL A 362 -9.43 -7.24 -5.02
CA VAL A 362 -9.09 -8.66 -5.19
C VAL A 362 -8.63 -8.86 -6.63
N ILE A 363 -7.43 -9.42 -6.81
CA ILE A 363 -6.91 -9.85 -8.10
C ILE A 363 -6.94 -11.38 -8.12
N GLU A 364 -7.72 -11.92 -9.06
CA GLU A 364 -7.71 -13.34 -9.43
C GLU A 364 -6.64 -13.57 -10.48
N LEU A 365 -5.53 -14.21 -10.09
CA LEU A 365 -4.43 -14.60 -10.96
C LEU A 365 -4.62 -16.05 -11.44
N THR A 366 -4.83 -16.21 -12.75
CA THR A 366 -4.99 -17.48 -13.45
C THR A 366 -3.69 -17.87 -14.16
N CYS A 367 -3.28 -19.15 -14.11
CA CYS A 367 -2.07 -19.60 -14.80
C CYS A 367 -2.27 -19.55 -16.33
N ALA A 368 -1.36 -18.84 -17.01
CA ALA A 368 -1.36 -18.66 -18.46
C ALA A 368 0.08 -18.62 -19.00
N LYS A 369 0.25 -18.73 -20.33
CA LYS A 369 1.58 -18.78 -20.96
C LYS A 369 2.34 -17.44 -20.95
N THR A 370 1.62 -16.34 -21.10
CA THR A 370 2.18 -14.98 -21.13
C THR A 370 2.10 -14.30 -19.76
N VAL A 371 2.76 -13.16 -19.59
CA VAL A 371 2.65 -12.34 -18.36
C VAL A 371 1.28 -11.66 -18.24
N GLY A 372 0.57 -11.51 -19.37
CA GLY A 372 -0.75 -10.88 -19.47
C GLY A 372 -0.79 -9.41 -19.08
N ARG A 373 -2.01 -8.91 -18.84
CA ARG A 373 -2.31 -7.61 -18.23
C ARG A 373 -3.56 -7.75 -17.36
N PRO A 374 -3.71 -6.96 -16.28
CA PRO A 374 -4.93 -6.97 -15.50
C PRO A 374 -6.12 -6.44 -16.31
N SER A 375 -7.30 -6.95 -15.98
CA SER A 375 -8.60 -6.54 -16.51
C SER A 375 -9.60 -6.40 -15.37
N PHE A 376 -10.56 -5.48 -15.49
CA PHE A 376 -11.63 -5.32 -14.51
C PHE A 376 -12.75 -6.34 -14.76
N MET A 377 -13.20 -7.02 -13.71
CA MET A 377 -14.31 -7.99 -13.79
C MET A 377 -15.63 -7.38 -13.31
N ARG A 378 -15.63 -6.84 -12.09
CA ARG A 378 -16.82 -6.35 -11.39
C ARG A 378 -16.44 -5.51 -10.18
N PHE A 379 -17.36 -4.64 -9.76
CA PHE A 379 -17.33 -3.99 -8.45
C PHE A 379 -18.53 -4.47 -7.64
N ASP A 380 -18.26 -4.91 -6.41
CA ASP A 380 -19.29 -5.25 -5.42
C ASP A 380 -19.53 -4.02 -4.53
N ILE A 381 -20.74 -3.47 -4.60
CA ILE A 381 -21.15 -2.27 -3.87
C ILE A 381 -21.32 -2.56 -2.37
N ASP A 382 -21.79 -3.77 -2.02
CA ASP A 382 -22.12 -4.13 -0.65
C ASP A 382 -20.86 -4.42 0.18
N SER A 383 -19.87 -5.10 -0.39
CA SER A 383 -18.55 -5.26 0.26
C SER A 383 -17.57 -4.13 -0.05
N CYS A 384 -17.88 -3.23 -0.98
CA CYS A 384 -16.97 -2.22 -1.53
C CYS A 384 -15.67 -2.84 -2.11
N THR A 385 -15.79 -4.00 -2.78
CA THR A 385 -14.66 -4.77 -3.32
C THR A 385 -14.60 -4.71 -4.84
N TYR A 386 -13.46 -4.27 -5.37
CA TYR A 386 -13.13 -4.33 -6.79
C TYR A 386 -12.51 -5.69 -7.12
N TYR A 387 -12.99 -6.36 -8.17
CA TYR A 387 -12.45 -7.63 -8.64
C TYR A 387 -11.78 -7.44 -10.01
N PHE A 388 -10.56 -7.96 -10.12
CA PHE A 388 -9.74 -7.91 -11.32
C PHE A 388 -9.30 -9.31 -11.73
N SER A 389 -9.38 -9.65 -13.01
CA SER A 389 -8.86 -10.89 -13.60
C SER A 389 -7.51 -10.63 -14.26
N TRP A 390 -6.56 -11.54 -14.07
CA TRP A 390 -5.25 -11.44 -14.68
C TRP A 390 -4.66 -12.81 -14.98
N ASP A 391 -4.85 -13.25 -16.22
CA ASP A 391 -4.17 -14.40 -16.79
C ASP A 391 -2.66 -14.12 -16.86
N SER A 392 -1.87 -14.84 -16.07
CA SER A 392 -0.44 -14.59 -15.94
C SER A 392 0.37 -15.83 -15.60
N ARG A 393 1.52 -15.97 -16.26
CA ARG A 393 2.53 -17.00 -15.96
C ARG A 393 3.04 -16.97 -14.52
N ALA A 394 3.00 -15.81 -13.85
CA ALA A 394 3.35 -15.69 -12.44
C ALA A 394 2.48 -16.57 -11.51
N ALA A 395 1.25 -16.88 -11.92
CA ALA A 395 0.33 -17.73 -11.18
C ALA A 395 0.64 -19.24 -11.33
N CYS A 396 1.48 -19.63 -12.28
CA CYS A 396 1.79 -21.03 -12.56
C CYS A 396 2.74 -21.60 -11.50
N ALA A 397 2.30 -22.65 -10.81
CA ALA A 397 3.01 -23.32 -9.71
C ALA A 397 4.19 -24.21 -10.16
N VAL A 398 5.21 -23.64 -10.79
CA VAL A 398 6.16 -24.40 -11.62
C VAL A 398 7.60 -24.37 -11.09
N LYS A 399 8.24 -25.55 -11.10
CA LYS A 399 9.70 -25.69 -11.20
C LYS A 399 10.04 -25.83 -12.70
N PRO A 400 10.57 -24.82 -13.38
CA PRO A 400 10.79 -24.87 -14.82
C PRO A 400 11.90 -25.86 -15.17
N GLN A 401 11.77 -26.57 -16.29
CA GLN A 401 12.75 -27.58 -16.70
C GLN A 401 13.94 -26.92 -17.39
N GLU A 402 15.10 -26.89 -16.71
CA GLU A 402 16.34 -26.34 -17.24
C GLU A 402 16.90 -27.23 -18.37
N VAL A 403 17.26 -26.61 -19.50
CA VAL A 403 17.79 -27.26 -20.70
C VAL A 403 19.06 -26.55 -21.19
N GLN A 404 19.82 -27.23 -22.06
CA GLN A 404 21.04 -26.66 -22.64
C GLN A 404 20.82 -26.23 -24.09
N MET A 405 21.29 -25.02 -24.40
CA MET A 405 21.39 -24.45 -25.74
C MET A 405 22.81 -24.68 -26.27
N VAL A 406 22.94 -25.25 -27.46
CA VAL A 406 24.22 -25.40 -28.17
C VAL A 406 24.06 -24.82 -29.57
N ASN A 407 24.77 -23.72 -29.86
CA ASN A 407 24.80 -23.05 -31.16
C ASN A 407 23.41 -22.79 -31.78
N GLY A 408 22.49 -22.25 -30.98
CA GLY A 408 21.12 -21.95 -31.43
C GLY A 408 20.17 -23.16 -31.48
N THR A 409 20.62 -24.34 -31.07
CA THR A 409 19.81 -25.57 -31.02
C THR A 409 19.64 -26.03 -29.57
N ILE A 410 18.41 -26.35 -29.19
CA ILE A 410 18.05 -26.93 -27.89
C ILE A 410 17.60 -28.37 -28.11
N THR A 411 18.10 -29.29 -27.28
CA THR A 411 17.59 -30.66 -27.22
C THR A 411 16.74 -30.83 -25.97
N ASN A 412 15.48 -31.25 -26.13
CA ASN A 412 14.60 -31.55 -25.00
C ASN A 412 15.07 -32.86 -24.33
N PRO A 413 15.42 -32.86 -23.03
CA PRO A 413 16.00 -34.02 -22.36
C PRO A 413 15.00 -35.15 -22.05
N VAL A 414 13.70 -34.93 -22.25
CA VAL A 414 12.64 -35.92 -21.98
C VAL A 414 12.34 -36.78 -23.20
N ASN A 415 12.22 -36.16 -24.38
CA ASN A 415 11.81 -36.84 -25.62
C ASN A 415 12.92 -36.89 -26.69
N GLY A 416 14.10 -36.34 -26.41
CA GLY A 416 15.26 -36.35 -27.32
C GLY A 416 15.12 -35.51 -28.58
N LYS A 417 13.96 -34.85 -28.81
CA LYS A 417 13.75 -33.98 -29.97
C LYS A 417 14.60 -32.71 -29.81
N SER A 418 15.39 -32.40 -30.84
CA SER A 418 16.09 -31.14 -30.96
C SER A 418 15.32 -30.19 -31.87
N PHE A 419 15.31 -28.90 -31.53
CA PHE A 419 14.81 -27.82 -32.37
C PHE A 419 15.82 -26.67 -32.38
N SER A 420 15.88 -25.96 -33.50
CA SER A 420 16.78 -24.82 -33.67
C SER A 420 15.98 -23.53 -33.73
N LEU A 421 16.45 -22.50 -33.02
CA LEU A 421 15.99 -21.12 -33.22
C LEU A 421 16.48 -20.55 -34.57
N GLY A 422 17.46 -21.19 -35.22
CA GLY A 422 17.99 -20.78 -36.51
C GLY A 422 18.47 -19.32 -36.52
N ASP A 423 18.08 -18.59 -37.55
CA ASP A 423 18.47 -17.20 -37.80
C ASP A 423 18.32 -16.25 -36.60
N ILE A 424 17.25 -16.35 -35.81
CA ILE A 424 17.00 -15.40 -34.71
C ILE A 424 18.02 -15.51 -33.58
N TYR A 425 18.77 -16.61 -33.53
CA TYR A 425 19.88 -16.76 -32.58
C TYR A 425 21.07 -15.87 -32.94
N PHE A 426 21.34 -15.69 -34.24
CA PHE A 426 22.53 -14.99 -34.75
C PHE A 426 22.25 -13.54 -35.19
N LYS A 427 21.00 -13.18 -35.45
CA LYS A 427 20.60 -11.80 -35.81
C LYS A 427 20.62 -10.87 -34.59
N LEU A 428 21.01 -9.61 -34.81
CA LEU A 428 20.93 -8.53 -33.84
C LEU A 428 19.57 -7.82 -33.95
N PHE A 429 18.84 -7.75 -32.85
CA PHE A 429 17.54 -7.07 -32.74
C PHE A 429 17.64 -5.87 -31.79
N SER A 430 16.62 -5.00 -31.83
CA SER A 430 16.54 -3.84 -30.94
C SER A 430 15.15 -3.73 -30.32
N ALA A 431 15.05 -4.03 -29.02
CA ALA A 431 13.81 -3.84 -28.26
C ALA A 431 13.72 -2.38 -27.79
N SER A 432 12.55 -1.76 -28.01
CA SER A 432 12.23 -0.41 -27.53
C SER A 432 10.95 -0.44 -26.69
N GLY A 433 10.75 0.60 -25.87
CA GLY A 433 9.58 0.73 -24.99
C GLY A 433 9.91 1.34 -23.63
N ASP A 434 11.17 1.26 -23.18
CA ASP A 434 11.60 1.84 -21.91
C ASP A 434 11.79 3.36 -22.01
N MET A 435 10.78 4.10 -21.56
CA MET A 435 10.83 5.54 -21.35
C MET A 435 10.75 5.82 -19.84
N ARG A 436 11.76 6.48 -19.27
CA ARG A 436 11.82 6.81 -17.83
C ARG A 436 11.16 8.17 -17.54
N THR A 437 10.98 8.48 -16.26
CA THR A 437 10.27 9.70 -15.79
C THR A 437 11.01 11.00 -16.08
N ASN A 438 12.33 10.95 -16.25
CA ASN A 438 13.19 12.07 -16.65
C ASN A 438 13.25 12.29 -18.18
N GLY A 439 12.37 11.65 -18.96
CA GLY A 439 12.38 11.71 -20.42
C GLY A 439 13.42 10.82 -21.11
N ASP A 440 14.33 10.16 -20.36
CA ASP A 440 15.27 9.20 -20.96
C ASP A 440 14.52 8.09 -21.70
N LYS A 441 14.88 7.88 -22.96
CA LYS A 441 14.48 6.71 -23.75
C LYS A 441 15.65 5.74 -23.83
N TYR A 442 15.46 4.51 -23.36
CA TYR A 442 16.44 3.43 -23.47
C TYR A 442 16.07 2.50 -24.62
N LEU A 443 17.09 1.97 -25.29
CA LEU A 443 17.00 0.94 -26.31
C LEU A 443 17.81 -0.26 -25.84
N TYR A 444 17.35 -1.47 -26.13
CA TYR A 444 18.04 -2.71 -25.79
C TYR A 444 18.46 -3.44 -27.06
N GLU A 445 19.77 -3.50 -27.32
CA GLU A 445 20.33 -4.36 -28.36
C GLU A 445 20.37 -5.81 -27.84
N ILE A 446 19.83 -6.77 -28.62
CA ILE A 446 19.62 -8.17 -28.22
C ILE A 446 20.17 -9.10 -29.30
N GLN A 447 21.08 -10.01 -28.94
CA GLN A 447 21.58 -11.07 -29.81
C GLN A 447 21.90 -12.33 -28.98
N LEU A 448 21.24 -13.45 -29.29
CA LEU A 448 21.34 -14.68 -28.46
C LEU A 448 22.70 -15.37 -28.60
N SER A 449 23.38 -15.21 -29.74
CA SER A 449 24.74 -15.69 -30.00
C SER A 449 25.87 -14.86 -29.38
N SER A 450 25.55 -13.88 -28.52
CA SER A 450 26.37 -12.71 -28.17
C SER A 450 26.47 -11.67 -29.29
N ILE A 451 26.45 -10.40 -28.90
CA ILE A 451 26.54 -9.20 -29.73
C ILE A 451 27.95 -9.06 -30.30
N THR A 452 28.03 -8.99 -31.63
CA THR A 452 29.29 -8.82 -32.39
C THR A 452 29.35 -7.55 -33.23
N SER A 453 28.20 -6.95 -33.59
CA SER A 453 28.10 -5.81 -34.51
C SER A 453 27.29 -4.63 -33.95
N SER A 454 27.51 -4.29 -32.67
CA SER A 454 26.91 -3.09 -32.05
C SER A 454 27.51 -1.81 -32.63
N ARG A 455 26.75 -0.72 -32.58
CA ARG A 455 27.28 0.64 -32.79
C ARG A 455 28.11 1.15 -31.61
N ASN A 456 27.94 0.56 -30.42
CA ASN A 456 28.69 0.90 -29.22
C ASN A 456 29.71 -0.22 -28.88
N PRO A 457 31.02 0.03 -28.93
CA PRO A 457 32.02 -1.02 -28.72
C PRO A 457 31.97 -1.64 -27.31
N ALA A 458 31.43 -0.94 -26.32
CA ALA A 458 31.26 -1.48 -24.97
C ALA A 458 30.11 -2.50 -24.84
N CYS A 459 29.21 -2.62 -25.84
CA CYS A 459 28.21 -3.68 -25.91
C CYS A 459 28.75 -5.03 -26.42
N SER A 460 29.89 -5.04 -27.11
CA SER A 460 30.50 -6.25 -27.67
C SER A 460 30.75 -7.33 -26.61
N GLY A 461 30.35 -8.57 -26.88
CA GLY A 461 30.46 -9.67 -25.92
C GLY A 461 29.39 -9.68 -24.81
N ALA A 462 28.28 -8.93 -24.97
CA ALA A 462 27.07 -9.09 -24.19
C ALA A 462 25.99 -9.82 -25.01
N ASN A 463 24.98 -10.41 -24.38
CA ASN A 463 23.78 -10.87 -25.07
C ASN A 463 22.70 -9.80 -25.17
N ILE A 464 22.60 -8.96 -24.13
CA ILE A 464 21.65 -7.86 -24.05
C ILE A 464 22.40 -6.63 -23.53
N CYS A 465 22.38 -5.55 -24.32
CA CYS A 465 23.01 -4.28 -23.97
C CYS A 465 21.97 -3.15 -23.94
N GLN A 466 21.87 -2.45 -22.81
CA GLN A 466 21.08 -1.23 -22.66
C GLN A 466 21.90 -0.04 -23.17
N VAL A 467 21.36 0.76 -24.09
CA VAL A 467 21.98 1.96 -24.66
C VAL A 467 21.00 3.13 -24.70
N LYS A 468 21.50 4.37 -24.80
CA LYS A 468 20.70 5.56 -25.07
C LYS A 468 20.80 5.97 -26.55
N PRO A 469 19.70 6.26 -27.27
CA PRO A 469 19.77 6.74 -28.65
C PRO A 469 20.49 8.10 -28.80
N ASN A 470 20.41 8.95 -27.76
CA ASN A 470 20.93 10.32 -27.77
C ASN A 470 22.32 10.44 -27.13
N ASP A 471 22.86 9.36 -26.56
CA ASP A 471 24.13 9.36 -25.81
C ASP A 471 24.90 8.07 -26.15
N GLN A 472 25.99 8.24 -26.89
CA GLN A 472 26.85 7.14 -27.36
C GLN A 472 27.86 6.68 -26.30
N HIS A 473 28.01 7.39 -25.19
CA HIS A 473 28.87 6.98 -24.08
C HIS A 473 28.12 6.06 -23.11
N PHE A 474 26.82 6.28 -22.89
CA PHE A 474 26.01 5.36 -22.09
C PHE A 474 25.76 4.01 -22.78
N SER A 475 26.37 2.96 -22.22
CA SER A 475 26.02 1.57 -22.50
C SER A 475 26.17 0.71 -21.24
N ARG A 476 25.38 -0.36 -21.15
CA ARG A 476 25.35 -1.24 -19.96
C ARG A 476 24.96 -2.67 -20.33
N LYS A 477 25.83 -3.62 -20.02
CA LYS A 477 25.61 -5.06 -20.26
C LYS A 477 24.59 -5.61 -19.27
N VAL A 478 23.34 -5.81 -19.69
CA VAL A 478 22.25 -6.31 -18.82
C VAL A 478 22.02 -7.82 -18.96
N GLY A 479 22.70 -8.49 -19.89
CA GLY A 479 22.83 -9.96 -19.94
C GLY A 479 24.12 -10.41 -20.63
N THR A 480 24.77 -11.44 -20.11
CA THR A 480 26.02 -12.06 -20.62
C THR A 480 25.89 -13.58 -20.72
N SER A 481 26.71 -14.20 -21.57
CA SER A 481 26.63 -15.62 -21.94
C SER A 481 27.22 -16.59 -20.91
N ASP A 482 27.97 -16.09 -19.93
CA ASP A 482 28.69 -16.89 -18.92
C ASP A 482 27.76 -17.69 -18.00
N ARG A 483 26.50 -17.26 -17.88
CA ARG A 483 25.52 -17.77 -16.91
C ARG A 483 24.09 -17.84 -17.48
N THR A 484 23.95 -17.92 -18.80
CA THR A 484 22.63 -18.06 -19.42
C THR A 484 22.00 -19.41 -19.09
N ARG A 485 20.73 -19.39 -18.70
CA ARG A 485 19.91 -20.58 -18.48
C ARG A 485 18.69 -20.56 -19.40
N TYR A 486 18.33 -21.73 -19.90
CA TYR A 486 17.21 -21.92 -20.82
C TYR A 486 16.21 -22.84 -20.13
N TYR A 487 14.92 -22.55 -20.24
CA TYR A 487 13.86 -23.37 -19.66
C TYR A 487 12.74 -23.60 -20.66
N ILE A 488 12.28 -24.84 -20.78
CA ILE A 488 11.09 -25.19 -21.58
C ILE A 488 9.90 -25.35 -20.64
N GLN A 489 8.75 -24.80 -21.02
CA GLN A 489 7.49 -25.04 -20.34
C GLN A 489 6.32 -24.89 -21.34
N ASP A 490 5.41 -25.87 -21.39
CA ASP A 490 4.11 -25.81 -22.08
C ASP A 490 4.13 -25.33 -23.55
N GLY A 491 5.25 -25.51 -24.26
CA GLY A 491 5.43 -25.09 -25.65
C GLY A 491 6.14 -23.74 -25.85
N ASP A 492 6.47 -23.04 -24.77
CA ASP A 492 7.22 -21.77 -24.79
C ASP A 492 8.65 -21.97 -24.25
N LEU A 493 9.54 -21.02 -24.54
CA LEU A 493 10.95 -21.01 -24.15
C LEU A 493 11.29 -19.75 -23.34
N ASP A 494 11.89 -19.94 -22.17
CA ASP A 494 12.41 -18.84 -21.35
C ASP A 494 13.93 -18.84 -21.39
N VAL A 495 14.52 -17.65 -21.56
CA VAL A 495 15.97 -17.48 -21.55
C VAL A 495 16.36 -16.44 -20.52
N VAL A 496 16.99 -16.89 -19.44
CA VAL A 496 17.47 -16.05 -18.33
C VAL A 496 18.96 -15.79 -18.52
N PHE A 497 19.32 -14.54 -18.80
CA PHE A 497 20.70 -14.07 -18.81
C PHE A 497 21.03 -13.42 -17.47
N ALA A 498 22.08 -13.86 -16.78
CA ALA A 498 22.65 -13.05 -15.70
C ALA A 498 23.63 -12.00 -16.28
N SER A 499 24.04 -11.03 -15.47
CA SER A 499 25.14 -10.12 -15.78
C SER A 499 25.98 -9.86 -14.54
N SER A 500 27.28 -9.62 -14.72
CA SER A 500 28.17 -9.13 -13.66
C SER A 500 27.91 -7.67 -13.28
N SER A 501 27.17 -6.92 -14.11
CA SER A 501 26.82 -5.51 -13.84
C SER A 501 25.95 -5.37 -12.59
N LYS A 502 26.31 -4.43 -11.71
CA LYS A 502 25.49 -4.08 -10.54
C LYS A 502 24.20 -3.34 -10.92
N CYS A 503 23.17 -3.49 -10.09
CA CYS A 503 21.97 -2.67 -10.24
C CYS A 503 22.21 -1.24 -9.75
N GLY A 504 21.73 -0.24 -10.50
CA GLY A 504 21.89 1.17 -10.14
C GLY A 504 21.10 1.58 -8.89
N LYS A 505 19.91 0.98 -8.68
CA LYS A 505 19.05 1.23 -7.51
C LYS A 505 19.47 0.44 -6.27
N ASP A 506 20.17 -0.68 -6.45
CA ASP A 506 20.61 -1.58 -5.38
C ASP A 506 21.99 -2.16 -5.74
N LYS A 507 23.06 -1.54 -5.21
CA LYS A 507 24.44 -1.94 -5.50
C LYS A 507 24.79 -3.34 -4.97
N THR A 508 23.96 -3.94 -4.11
CA THR A 508 24.18 -5.32 -3.64
C THR A 508 23.88 -6.31 -4.77
N LYS A 509 22.79 -6.11 -5.51
CA LYS A 509 22.29 -7.03 -6.55
C LYS A 509 23.03 -6.90 -7.88
N SER A 510 23.16 -8.04 -8.56
CA SER A 510 23.56 -8.15 -9.97
C SER A 510 22.33 -8.02 -10.87
N VAL A 511 22.49 -7.39 -12.02
CA VAL A 511 21.46 -7.34 -13.07
C VAL A 511 21.22 -8.73 -13.65
N SER A 512 19.97 -9.00 -14.00
CA SER A 512 19.60 -10.10 -14.89
C SER A 512 18.64 -9.61 -15.97
N SER A 513 18.45 -10.43 -17.00
CA SER A 513 17.46 -10.21 -18.05
C SER A 513 16.74 -11.52 -18.35
N THR A 514 15.49 -11.46 -18.79
CA THR A 514 14.73 -12.65 -19.18
C THR A 514 13.88 -12.36 -20.40
N ILE A 515 14.02 -13.22 -21.41
CA ILE A 515 13.21 -13.20 -22.62
C ILE A 515 12.21 -14.35 -22.55
N PHE A 516 10.93 -14.04 -22.67
CA PHE A 516 9.86 -15.01 -22.88
C PHE A 516 9.61 -15.13 -24.39
N PHE A 517 9.90 -16.30 -24.96
CA PHE A 517 9.58 -16.61 -26.35
C PHE A 517 8.22 -17.31 -26.42
N HIS A 518 7.30 -16.71 -27.17
CA HIS A 518 5.96 -17.22 -27.39
C HIS A 518 5.80 -17.67 -28.85
N CYS A 519 5.18 -18.83 -29.05
CA CYS A 519 4.85 -19.30 -30.39
C CYS A 519 3.81 -18.40 -31.06
N ASP A 520 4.17 -17.81 -32.20
CA ASP A 520 3.23 -17.26 -33.18
C ASP A 520 3.62 -17.78 -34.58
N PRO A 521 2.82 -18.64 -35.23
CA PRO A 521 3.15 -19.20 -36.54
C PRO A 521 3.00 -18.20 -37.71
N LEU A 522 2.38 -17.04 -37.49
CA LEU A 522 2.22 -15.98 -38.50
C LEU A 522 3.43 -15.03 -38.51
N VAL A 523 4.10 -14.87 -37.36
CA VAL A 523 5.24 -13.97 -37.16
C VAL A 523 6.55 -14.77 -37.28
N LYS A 524 7.35 -14.52 -38.32
CA LYS A 524 8.63 -15.23 -38.56
C LYS A 524 9.69 -14.94 -37.48
N ASP A 525 10.59 -14.01 -37.75
CA ASP A 525 11.69 -13.66 -36.84
C ASP A 525 11.20 -12.95 -35.57
N GLY A 526 10.09 -12.22 -35.68
CA GLY A 526 9.56 -11.36 -34.63
C GLY A 526 10.43 -10.13 -34.35
N ILE A 527 9.98 -9.33 -33.39
CA ILE A 527 10.77 -8.25 -32.78
C ILE A 527 10.55 -8.38 -31.26
N PRO A 528 11.61 -8.39 -30.43
CA PRO A 528 11.46 -8.39 -28.98
C PRO A 528 10.92 -7.05 -28.50
N GLU A 529 9.91 -7.08 -27.62
CA GLU A 529 9.37 -5.90 -26.94
C GLU A 529 9.88 -5.84 -25.49
N PHE A 530 10.26 -4.66 -25.02
CA PHE A 530 10.57 -4.46 -23.61
C PHE A 530 9.29 -4.38 -22.78
N SER A 531 9.18 -5.21 -21.75
CA SER A 531 8.03 -5.22 -20.84
C SER A 531 8.25 -4.28 -19.66
N HIS A 532 9.15 -4.64 -18.73
CA HIS A 532 9.43 -3.86 -17.52
C HIS A 532 10.71 -4.33 -16.79
N GLU A 533 11.18 -3.51 -15.85
CA GLU A 533 12.24 -3.84 -14.89
C GLU A 533 11.59 -4.26 -13.56
N THR A 534 11.94 -5.43 -13.01
CA THR A 534 11.36 -5.93 -11.74
C THR A 534 12.03 -5.34 -10.50
N ALA A 535 11.40 -5.53 -9.34
CA ALA A 535 11.93 -5.15 -8.02
C ALA A 535 13.25 -5.84 -7.60
N ASP A 536 13.78 -6.78 -8.39
CA ASP A 536 15.08 -7.42 -8.21
C ASP A 536 16.07 -7.10 -9.36
N CYS A 537 15.80 -6.05 -10.14
CA CYS A 537 16.63 -5.58 -11.25
C CYS A 537 16.80 -6.60 -12.38
N GLN A 538 15.71 -7.34 -12.66
CA GLN A 538 15.56 -8.23 -13.81
C GLN A 538 14.84 -7.45 -14.94
N TYR A 539 15.45 -7.35 -16.12
CA TYR A 539 14.83 -6.73 -17.30
C TYR A 539 14.03 -7.79 -18.07
N LEU A 540 12.74 -7.55 -18.29
CA LEU A 540 11.84 -8.51 -18.93
C LEU A 540 11.50 -8.11 -20.36
N PHE A 541 11.52 -9.09 -21.25
CA PHE A 541 11.23 -8.95 -22.67
C PHE A 541 10.25 -10.04 -23.12
N SER A 542 9.34 -9.70 -24.03
CA SER A 542 8.44 -10.64 -24.70
C SER A 542 8.76 -10.70 -26.19
N TRP A 543 8.81 -11.90 -26.77
CA TRP A 543 9.18 -12.09 -28.18
C TRP A 543 8.29 -13.15 -28.82
N TYR A 544 7.40 -12.73 -29.72
CA TYR A 544 6.54 -13.61 -30.50
C TYR A 544 7.26 -14.04 -31.79
N THR A 545 7.38 -15.35 -32.02
CA THR A 545 8.12 -15.90 -33.19
C THR A 545 7.70 -17.33 -33.51
N SER A 546 7.69 -17.67 -34.80
CA SER A 546 7.45 -19.02 -35.30
C SER A 546 8.59 -19.99 -34.97
N ALA A 547 9.77 -19.48 -34.60
CA ALA A 547 10.97 -20.28 -34.32
C ALA A 547 10.83 -21.19 -33.09
N VAL A 548 9.96 -20.84 -32.14
CA VAL A 548 9.69 -21.68 -30.95
C VAL A 548 8.45 -22.57 -31.08
N CYS A 549 7.60 -22.34 -32.09
CA CYS A 549 6.41 -23.18 -32.32
C CYS A 549 6.64 -24.70 -32.42
N PRO A 550 7.80 -25.22 -32.91
CA PRO A 550 8.09 -26.65 -32.85
C PRO A 550 8.04 -27.29 -31.45
N LEU A 551 8.18 -26.50 -30.37
CA LEU A 551 8.01 -26.97 -28.99
C LEU A 551 6.59 -27.46 -28.68
N GLY A 552 5.57 -26.84 -29.29
CA GLY A 552 4.17 -27.16 -29.03
C GLY A 552 3.71 -28.48 -29.67
N VAL A 553 4.39 -28.95 -30.72
CA VAL A 553 3.98 -30.11 -31.55
C VAL A 553 4.61 -31.42 -31.05
N GLY A 554 4.80 -31.56 -29.74
CA GLY A 554 5.70 -32.57 -29.18
C GLY A 554 5.34 -33.17 -27.83
N LEU A 555 4.16 -32.88 -27.27
CA LEU A 555 3.69 -33.41 -25.98
C LEU A 555 2.51 -34.39 -26.08
N ASP A 556 1.76 -34.37 -27.19
CA ASP A 556 0.70 -35.35 -27.47
C ASP A 556 1.15 -36.37 -28.54
N GLY A 557 0.95 -37.66 -28.26
CA GLY A 557 1.34 -38.81 -29.09
C GLY A 557 2.38 -39.70 -28.38
N ASP A 558 2.20 -41.02 -28.25
CA ASP A 558 1.42 -41.95 -29.08
C ASP A 558 0.52 -42.88 -28.23
N GLY A 559 -0.52 -43.50 -28.84
CA GLY A 559 -1.59 -44.18 -28.10
C GLY A 559 -2.64 -44.95 -28.90
N THR A 560 -2.25 -45.63 -29.98
CA THR A 560 -3.11 -46.51 -30.84
C THR A 560 -4.19 -45.79 -31.68
N GLY A 561 -4.49 -46.35 -32.85
CA GLY A 561 -5.48 -45.81 -33.78
C GLY A 561 -6.68 -46.74 -33.95
N GLU A 562 -7.88 -46.18 -33.79
CA GLU A 562 -9.13 -46.65 -34.37
C GLU A 562 -9.85 -45.45 -35.02
N ASP A 563 -10.78 -45.71 -35.95
CA ASP A 563 -11.43 -44.66 -36.75
C ASP A 563 -12.47 -43.83 -35.98
N MET A 564 -12.64 -42.58 -36.44
CA MET A 564 -13.76 -41.65 -36.16
C MET A 564 -13.86 -40.97 -34.75
N PRO A 565 -14.40 -39.74 -34.65
CA PRO A 565 -14.47 -38.67 -35.65
C PRO A 565 -14.04 -37.28 -35.12
N GLU A 566 -13.67 -36.37 -36.03
CA GLU A 566 -13.49 -34.94 -35.73
C GLU A 566 -14.69 -34.36 -34.99
N HIS A 567 -14.48 -33.82 -33.78
CA HIS A 567 -15.48 -33.00 -33.10
C HIS A 567 -15.51 -31.58 -33.69
N LYS A 568 -16.08 -31.48 -34.90
CA LYS A 568 -16.47 -30.18 -35.49
C LYS A 568 -17.44 -29.47 -34.55
N GLY A 569 -17.06 -28.27 -34.11
CA GLY A 569 -17.91 -27.42 -33.25
C GLY A 569 -19.27 -27.12 -33.89
N LEU A 570 -20.33 -27.19 -33.08
CA LEU A 570 -21.72 -27.05 -33.52
C LEU A 570 -22.03 -25.66 -34.12
N SER A 571 -22.06 -25.54 -35.45
CA SER A 571 -22.69 -24.37 -36.12
C SER A 571 -23.30 -24.64 -37.51
N GLU A 572 -23.38 -25.89 -37.95
CA GLU A 572 -23.86 -26.26 -39.31
C GLU A 572 -25.40 -26.12 -39.51
N ARG A 573 -26.06 -25.31 -38.67
CA ARG A 573 -27.49 -24.96 -38.78
C ARG A 573 -27.76 -23.46 -38.97
N SER A 574 -26.71 -22.62 -38.95
CA SER A 574 -26.83 -21.15 -39.04
C SER A 574 -26.65 -20.59 -40.46
N GLN A 575 -25.81 -21.20 -41.30
CA GLN A 575 -25.44 -20.64 -42.62
C GLN A 575 -26.62 -20.44 -43.57
N ALA A 576 -27.58 -21.37 -43.62
CA ALA A 576 -28.77 -21.23 -44.46
C ALA A 576 -29.64 -20.02 -44.03
N VAL A 577 -29.79 -19.81 -42.71
CA VAL A 577 -30.55 -18.67 -42.16
C VAL A 577 -29.79 -17.36 -42.39
N GLY A 578 -28.48 -17.36 -42.21
CA GLY A 578 -27.62 -16.20 -42.47
C GLY A 578 -27.65 -15.77 -43.94
N ALA A 579 -27.53 -16.70 -44.89
CA ALA A 579 -27.60 -16.39 -46.32
C ALA A 579 -28.96 -15.80 -46.73
N VAL A 580 -30.07 -16.34 -46.20
CA VAL A 580 -31.42 -15.83 -46.45
C VAL A 580 -31.63 -14.46 -45.81
N LEU A 581 -31.14 -14.22 -44.58
CA LEU A 581 -31.17 -12.89 -43.94
C LEU A 581 -30.35 -11.85 -44.70
N SER A 582 -29.15 -12.22 -45.19
CA SER A 582 -28.33 -11.34 -46.04
C SER A 582 -29.03 -10.99 -47.35
N LEU A 583 -29.67 -11.95 -48.02
CA LEU A 583 -30.45 -11.70 -49.23
C LEU A 583 -31.69 -10.83 -48.96
N LEU A 584 -32.38 -11.03 -47.84
CA LEU A 584 -33.50 -10.17 -47.41
C LEU A 584 -33.04 -8.74 -47.07
N LEU A 585 -31.86 -8.58 -46.44
CA LEU A 585 -31.27 -7.26 -46.20
C LEU A 585 -30.86 -6.55 -47.49
N VAL A 586 -30.30 -7.26 -48.47
CA VAL A 586 -29.99 -6.70 -49.81
C VAL A 586 -31.28 -6.31 -50.55
N ALA A 587 -32.34 -7.12 -50.45
CA ALA A 587 -33.65 -6.78 -51.03
C ALA A 587 -34.30 -5.56 -50.34
N LEU A 588 -34.27 -5.49 -49.01
CA LEU A 588 -34.80 -4.37 -48.23
C LEU A 588 -34.03 -3.07 -48.47
N THR A 589 -32.69 -3.12 -48.50
CA THR A 589 -31.87 -1.94 -48.81
C THR A 589 -32.04 -1.48 -50.26
N GLY A 590 -32.16 -2.41 -51.21
CA GLY A 590 -32.53 -2.09 -52.59
C GLY A 590 -33.90 -1.41 -52.70
N CYS A 591 -34.90 -1.92 -51.98
CA CYS A 591 -36.25 -1.34 -51.93
C CYS A 591 -36.29 0.04 -51.23
N LEU A 592 -35.51 0.23 -50.17
CA LEU A 592 -35.32 1.53 -49.52
C LEU A 592 -34.62 2.53 -50.45
N LEU A 593 -33.62 2.10 -51.21
CA LEU A 593 -32.93 2.95 -52.19
C LEU A 593 -33.85 3.37 -53.34
N THR A 594 -34.69 2.46 -53.87
CA THR A 594 -35.67 2.84 -54.89
C THR A 594 -36.74 3.78 -54.33
N LEU A 595 -37.26 3.55 -53.10
CA LEU A 595 -38.18 4.47 -52.44
C LEU A 595 -37.57 5.85 -52.15
N LEU A 596 -36.29 5.93 -51.78
CA LEU A 596 -35.57 7.18 -51.56
C LEU A 596 -35.32 7.96 -52.87
N LEU A 597 -35.12 7.26 -53.98
CA LEU A 597 -34.86 7.86 -55.30
C LEU A 597 -36.14 8.16 -56.11
N TYR A 598 -37.27 7.54 -55.77
CA TYR A 598 -38.56 7.74 -56.45
C TYR A 598 -39.14 9.15 -56.27
N LYS A 599 -38.92 9.79 -55.11
CA LYS A 599 -39.44 11.14 -54.83
C LYS A 599 -38.40 12.22 -55.15
N LYS A 600 -38.66 13.00 -56.22
CA LYS A 600 -37.74 13.98 -56.83
C LYS A 600 -37.00 14.88 -55.83
N GLU A 601 -37.71 15.40 -54.83
CA GLU A 601 -37.19 16.30 -53.78
C GLU A 601 -36.02 15.70 -52.97
N ARG A 602 -36.00 14.39 -52.73
CA ARG A 602 -34.96 13.73 -51.90
C ARG A 602 -33.64 13.53 -52.63
N ARG A 603 -33.66 13.59 -53.97
CA ARG A 603 -32.47 13.35 -54.82
C ARG A 603 -31.43 14.45 -54.68
N GLU A 604 -31.87 15.70 -54.50
CA GLU A 604 -31.00 16.88 -54.41
C GLU A 604 -30.25 16.94 -53.06
N LEU A 605 -30.92 16.55 -51.96
CA LEU A 605 -30.33 16.50 -50.61
C LEU A 605 -29.21 15.45 -50.49
N VAL A 606 -29.33 14.32 -51.19
CA VAL A 606 -28.29 13.27 -51.20
C VAL A 606 -27.07 13.70 -52.02
N VAL A 607 -27.29 14.34 -53.17
CA VAL A 607 -26.21 14.84 -54.04
C VAL A 607 -25.40 15.95 -53.37
N SER A 608 -26.03 16.86 -52.61
CA SER A 608 -25.30 17.92 -51.89
C SER A 608 -24.46 17.38 -50.71
N ARG A 609 -24.93 16.33 -50.02
CA ARG A 609 -24.14 15.63 -48.99
C ARG A 609 -22.93 14.89 -49.58
N LEU A 610 -23.09 14.22 -50.72
CA LEU A 610 -22.00 13.50 -51.39
C LEU A 610 -20.92 14.42 -51.96
N THR A 611 -21.29 15.56 -52.58
CA THR A 611 -20.31 16.53 -53.09
C THR A 611 -19.53 17.24 -51.97
N GLY A 612 -20.10 17.36 -50.77
CA GLY A 612 -19.38 17.86 -49.59
C GLY A 612 -18.25 16.94 -49.09
N CYS A 613 -18.32 15.64 -49.34
CA CYS A 613 -17.39 14.66 -48.77
C CYS A 613 -16.05 14.54 -49.54
N CYS A 614 -16.00 14.97 -50.80
CA CYS A 614 -14.85 14.76 -51.69
C CYS A 614 -13.92 15.98 -51.85
N ARG A 615 -14.06 17.03 -51.03
CA ARG A 615 -13.22 18.24 -51.11
C ARG A 615 -12.00 18.13 -50.19
N ARG A 616 -10.83 17.91 -50.81
CA ARG A 616 -9.54 17.69 -50.12
C ARG A 616 -9.11 18.87 -49.24
N SER A 617 -8.64 18.54 -48.03
CA SER A 617 -7.62 19.25 -47.22
C SER A 617 -7.57 20.79 -47.32
N ALA A 618 -8.10 21.47 -46.30
CA ALA A 618 -7.66 22.84 -45.98
C ALA A 618 -6.32 22.76 -45.22
N ASN A 619 -5.31 23.50 -45.66
CA ASN A 619 -4.05 23.65 -44.91
C ASN A 619 -4.26 24.65 -43.78
N VAL A 620 -4.03 24.22 -42.54
CA VAL A 620 -3.96 25.13 -41.37
C VAL A 620 -2.60 25.83 -41.37
N SER A 621 -2.59 27.12 -41.08
CA SER A 621 -1.37 27.94 -41.01
C SER A 621 -1.30 28.60 -39.63
N TYR A 622 -0.23 28.30 -38.90
CA TYR A 622 0.01 28.82 -37.55
C TYR A 622 0.90 30.06 -37.60
N LYS A 623 0.51 31.11 -36.89
CA LYS A 623 1.36 32.28 -36.67
C LYS A 623 1.90 32.25 -35.24
N TYR A 624 3.21 32.40 -35.10
CA TYR A 624 3.88 32.53 -33.81
C TYR A 624 4.15 34.00 -33.52
N SER A 625 3.84 34.44 -32.30
CA SER A 625 4.13 35.79 -31.82
C SER A 625 4.95 35.67 -30.53
N LYS A 626 6.14 36.27 -30.49
CA LYS A 626 6.93 36.39 -29.26
C LYS A 626 6.26 37.43 -28.36
N VAL A 627 6.06 37.07 -27.09
CA VAL A 627 5.67 38.04 -26.06
C VAL A 627 6.91 38.42 -25.26
N ASN A 628 7.16 39.73 -25.13
CA ASN A 628 8.07 40.23 -24.12
C ASN A 628 7.25 40.51 -22.86
N LYS A 629 7.62 39.93 -21.72
CA LYS A 629 7.24 40.48 -20.41
C LYS A 629 8.15 41.68 -20.14
N GLU A 630 7.56 42.79 -19.71
CA GLU A 630 8.29 43.90 -19.10
C GLU A 630 8.06 43.82 -17.59
N GLU A 631 8.93 43.10 -16.86
CA GLU A 631 9.44 43.45 -15.51
C GLU A 631 10.38 42.34 -14.96
N GLU A 632 11.46 42.80 -14.32
CA GLU A 632 12.41 42.12 -13.41
C GLU A 632 12.95 40.71 -13.73
N ALA A 633 14.04 40.70 -14.52
CA ALA A 633 15.30 39.98 -14.26
C ALA A 633 15.29 38.54 -13.68
N ASP A 634 15.09 37.56 -14.56
CA ASP A 634 16.01 36.41 -14.67
C ASP A 634 16.09 35.99 -16.15
N GLU A 635 17.19 35.36 -16.60
CA GLU A 635 17.42 35.06 -18.03
C GLU A 635 16.96 33.64 -18.46
N ASP A 636 16.59 33.52 -19.75
CA ASP A 636 16.30 32.26 -20.47
C ASP A 636 15.01 31.44 -20.18
N GLU A 637 13.85 32.11 -20.05
CA GLU A 637 12.57 31.54 -20.55
C GLU A 637 11.96 32.43 -21.66
N THR A 638 11.53 31.82 -22.78
CA THR A 638 10.91 32.55 -23.91
C THR A 638 9.61 31.91 -24.40
N ASP A 639 8.48 32.45 -23.93
CA ASP A 639 7.14 32.04 -24.34
C ASP A 639 6.78 32.46 -25.77
N TRP A 640 6.15 31.54 -26.51
CA TRP A 640 5.64 31.74 -27.86
C TRP A 640 4.13 31.50 -27.91
N LEU A 641 3.37 32.53 -28.24
CA LEU A 641 1.93 32.39 -28.48
C LEU A 641 1.66 31.96 -29.93
N MET A 642 0.98 30.82 -30.07
CA MET A 642 0.58 30.24 -31.36
C MET A 642 -0.90 30.55 -31.63
N GLU A 643 -1.19 31.16 -32.79
CA GLU A 643 -2.55 31.55 -33.17
C GLU A 643 -2.93 30.99 -34.56
N GLU A 644 -4.17 30.50 -34.70
CA GLU A 644 -4.67 29.86 -35.93
C GLU A 644 -5.27 30.91 -36.89
N VAL A 645 -4.57 31.20 -37.99
CA VAL A 645 -5.02 32.24 -38.95
C VAL A 645 -5.99 31.65 -39.97
N ARG A 646 -7.30 31.87 -39.75
CA ARG A 646 -8.33 31.53 -40.74
C ARG A 646 -8.22 32.44 -41.98
N ALA A 647 -8.09 31.82 -43.16
CA ALA A 647 -8.07 32.55 -44.43
C ALA A 647 -9.42 33.24 -44.74
N PRO A 648 -9.44 34.48 -45.27
CA PRO A 648 -10.67 35.16 -45.63
C PRO A 648 -11.45 34.45 -46.76
N ALA A 649 -12.78 34.44 -46.66
CA ALA A 649 -13.64 33.92 -47.73
C ALA A 649 -13.68 34.88 -48.94
N PRO A 650 -13.59 34.37 -50.19
CA PRO A 650 -13.59 35.21 -51.39
C PRO A 650 -14.97 35.82 -51.67
N ARG A 651 -15.01 37.14 -51.92
CA ARG A 651 -16.17 37.85 -52.48
C ARG A 651 -16.01 38.04 -54.00
N PRO A 652 -17.09 37.99 -54.80
CA PRO A 652 -17.00 38.17 -56.24
C PRO A 652 -17.15 39.64 -56.69
N GLY A 653 -16.23 40.11 -57.55
CA GLY A 653 -16.55 41.11 -58.58
C GLY A 653 -15.95 42.52 -58.48
N LYS A 654 -15.22 42.89 -59.54
CA LYS A 654 -14.96 44.25 -60.10
C LYS A 654 -14.02 45.26 -59.39
N GLU A 655 -12.88 45.45 -60.07
CA GLU A 655 -12.31 46.74 -60.56
C GLU A 655 -11.70 47.79 -59.59
N ALA A 656 -10.75 48.57 -60.14
CA ALA A 656 -10.08 49.79 -59.62
C ALA A 656 -8.91 49.69 -58.59
N GLN A 657 -7.70 49.81 -59.14
CA GLN A 657 -6.50 50.59 -58.71
C GLN A 657 -6.06 50.79 -57.23
N GLU A 658 -4.79 50.42 -57.03
CA GLU A 658 -3.68 51.19 -56.40
C GLU A 658 -3.53 51.43 -54.87
N ASN A 659 -2.29 51.16 -54.45
CA ASN A 659 -1.42 51.89 -53.50
C ASN A 659 -1.86 52.15 -52.04
N GLY A 660 -0.96 51.74 -51.13
CA GLY A 660 -0.26 52.79 -50.36
C GLY A 660 -0.26 52.70 -48.84
N HIS A 661 0.85 52.18 -48.31
CA HIS A 661 1.51 52.60 -47.06
C HIS A 661 0.86 52.33 -45.68
N ILE A 662 1.76 52.03 -44.73
CA ILE A 662 1.50 51.91 -43.30
C ILE A 662 1.19 53.29 -42.68
N THR A 663 0.23 53.35 -41.77
CA THR A 663 0.26 54.29 -40.62
C THR A 663 -0.06 53.55 -39.33
N THR A 664 0.69 53.84 -38.27
CA THR A 664 0.46 53.32 -36.92
C THR A 664 -0.31 54.36 -36.09
N LYS A 665 -1.10 53.90 -35.12
CA LYS A 665 -1.54 54.74 -34.00
C LYS A 665 -1.86 53.88 -32.78
N SER A 666 -1.21 54.20 -31.67
CA SER A 666 -1.49 53.65 -30.34
C SER A 666 -2.60 54.46 -29.65
N VAL A 667 -3.28 53.83 -28.70
CA VAL A 667 -4.23 54.48 -27.78
C VAL A 667 -3.92 53.98 -26.37
N LYS A 668 -3.78 54.89 -25.40
CA LYS A 668 -3.58 54.57 -23.98
C LYS A 668 -4.91 54.29 -23.29
N ALA A 669 -4.86 53.57 -22.18
CA ALA A 669 -5.95 53.52 -21.20
C ALA A 669 -5.94 54.78 -20.31
N GLU A 670 -7.13 55.32 -20.00
CA GLU A 670 -7.59 55.83 -18.70
C GLU A 670 -8.92 56.61 -18.86
N ALA A 671 -9.99 56.17 -18.17
CA ALA A 671 -11.31 56.85 -18.15
C ALA A 671 -12.20 56.42 -16.94
N LEU A 672 -11.69 56.67 -15.72
CA LEU A 672 -12.41 57.13 -14.52
C LEU A 672 -13.94 56.87 -14.31
N THR A 673 -14.28 56.25 -13.15
CA THR A 673 -15.39 56.61 -12.21
C THR A 673 -16.88 56.56 -12.65
N SER A 674 -17.92 56.46 -11.78
CA SER A 674 -18.08 55.96 -10.38
C SER A 674 -19.57 55.99 -9.94
N LEU A 675 -19.92 55.22 -8.88
CA LEU A 675 -20.97 55.50 -7.86
C LEU A 675 -22.49 55.39 -8.16
N HIS A 676 -23.13 54.46 -7.41
CA HIS A 676 -24.34 54.58 -6.54
C HIS A 676 -25.76 54.88 -7.10
N GLY A 677 -26.70 54.01 -6.68
CA GLY A 677 -28.13 54.27 -6.35
C GLY A 677 -29.13 54.56 -7.48
N ASP A 678 -30.43 54.24 -7.42
CA ASP A 678 -31.28 53.38 -6.55
C ASP A 678 -32.51 52.94 -7.43
N GLU A 679 -33.66 52.34 -7.04
CA GLU A 679 -34.38 52.06 -5.78
C GLU A 679 -35.35 50.84 -5.98
N GLN A 680 -36.38 50.69 -5.13
CA GLN A 680 -37.57 49.78 -5.10
C GLN A 680 -38.19 49.29 -6.44
N ASP A 681 -38.93 48.17 -6.55
CA ASP A 681 -39.91 47.44 -5.67
C ASP A 681 -40.04 45.95 -6.17
N SER A 682 -40.84 44.97 -5.67
CA SER A 682 -41.54 44.52 -4.42
C SER A 682 -42.36 43.22 -4.77
N GLU A 683 -43.01 42.36 -3.95
CA GLU A 683 -43.25 42.17 -2.50
C GLU A 683 -43.15 40.65 -2.11
N ASP A 684 -42.80 40.36 -0.85
CA ASP A 684 -43.12 39.25 0.10
C ASP A 684 -43.74 37.86 -0.25
N GLU A 685 -43.20 36.82 0.43
CA GLU A 685 -43.95 35.88 1.31
C GLU A 685 -43.00 35.19 2.34
N VAL A 686 -43.38 35.00 3.62
CA VAL A 686 -42.43 34.64 4.72
C VAL A 686 -43.06 33.77 5.85
N LEU A 687 -42.20 33.04 6.60
CA LEU A 687 -42.42 32.31 7.89
C LEU A 687 -43.05 30.90 7.79
N THR A 688 -42.80 29.93 8.69
CA THR A 688 -42.23 29.98 10.07
C THR A 688 -41.41 28.71 10.45
N ILE A 689 -40.61 28.78 11.51
CA ILE A 689 -39.94 27.65 12.20
C ILE A 689 -40.74 27.25 13.45
N PRO A 690 -40.76 25.95 13.85
CA PRO A 690 -41.11 25.54 15.22
C PRO A 690 -39.93 24.92 16.00
N GLU A 691 -39.60 25.49 17.16
CA GLU A 691 -38.80 24.82 18.20
C GLU A 691 -39.67 23.83 19.02
N VAL A 692 -39.07 22.80 19.62
CA VAL A 692 -39.70 22.01 20.70
C VAL A 692 -38.74 21.83 21.87
N LYS A 693 -39.22 22.11 23.08
CA LYS A 693 -38.44 22.11 24.33
C LYS A 693 -38.31 20.72 24.94
N VAL A 694 -37.15 20.42 25.53
CA VAL A 694 -37.00 19.32 26.49
C VAL A 694 -37.56 19.77 27.85
N HIS A 695 -38.39 18.94 28.49
CA HIS A 695 -38.85 19.17 29.85
C HIS A 695 -38.04 18.36 30.87
N SER A 696 -37.61 19.03 31.94
CA SER A 696 -37.07 18.40 33.15
C SER A 696 -38.19 18.21 34.16
N GLY A 697 -38.25 17.03 34.81
CA GLY A 697 -39.27 16.69 35.80
C GLY A 697 -38.68 15.90 36.96
N ARG A 698 -38.95 16.34 38.20
CA ARG A 698 -38.42 15.75 39.44
C ARG A 698 -39.48 15.81 40.54
N GLY A 699 -39.99 14.67 41.02
CA GLY A 699 -40.97 14.67 42.13
C GLY A 699 -41.53 13.31 42.55
N THR A 700 -40.98 12.76 43.65
CA THR A 700 -41.67 12.06 44.78
C THR A 700 -42.82 11.05 44.56
N GLY A 701 -42.79 9.91 45.28
CA GLY A 701 -44.04 9.21 45.69
C GLY A 701 -43.96 7.69 45.97
N ALA A 702 -43.53 7.29 47.17
CA ALA A 702 -43.35 5.91 47.63
C ALA A 702 -44.54 4.91 47.47
N ALA A 703 -44.24 3.62 47.21
CA ALA A 703 -44.63 2.46 48.07
C ALA A 703 -44.34 1.09 47.39
N GLY A 704 -44.08 0.03 48.19
CA GLY A 704 -44.19 -1.38 47.76
C GLY A 704 -42.94 -2.26 47.91
N VAL A 705 -42.94 -3.15 48.92
CA VAL A 705 -41.95 -4.23 49.11
C VAL A 705 -42.70 -5.55 49.32
N PRO A 706 -42.23 -6.67 48.75
CA PRO A 706 -42.12 -7.89 49.56
C PRO A 706 -40.70 -8.48 49.59
N GLN A 707 -40.41 -9.32 50.59
CA GLN A 707 -39.12 -9.96 50.82
C GLN A 707 -39.13 -11.46 50.49
N GLY A 708 -37.94 -12.03 50.22
CA GLY A 708 -37.63 -13.46 50.43
C GLY A 708 -37.01 -14.16 49.22
N ARG A 709 -36.17 -15.20 49.41
CA ARG A 709 -35.59 -15.76 50.65
C ARG A 709 -34.37 -16.62 50.27
N VAL A 710 -33.34 -16.67 51.12
CA VAL A 710 -32.17 -17.57 50.93
C VAL A 710 -32.35 -18.86 51.73
N PRO A 711 -32.07 -20.02 51.12
CA PRO A 711 -31.14 -21.02 51.70
C PRO A 711 -30.04 -21.38 50.68
N GLN A 712 -28.75 -21.42 51.01
CA GLN A 712 -27.99 -22.24 51.97
C GLN A 712 -27.73 -23.71 51.57
N ARG A 713 -26.43 -23.97 51.33
CA ARG A 713 -25.59 -25.10 51.81
C ARG A 713 -25.67 -26.50 51.17
N SER A 714 -24.57 -27.22 51.42
CA SER A 714 -24.17 -28.58 50.96
C SER A 714 -23.89 -28.67 49.44
N GLY A 715 -22.76 -29.21 48.97
CA GLY A 715 -21.56 -29.66 49.68
C GLY A 715 -21.57 -31.15 50.02
N LEU A 716 -20.94 -31.95 49.15
CA LEU A 716 -20.63 -33.37 49.31
C LEU A 716 -19.24 -33.64 48.70
N ARG A 717 -18.51 -34.61 49.27
CA ARG A 717 -17.09 -34.85 48.98
C ARG A 717 -16.69 -36.30 49.32
N GLU A 718 -16.64 -37.15 48.31
CA GLU A 718 -15.96 -38.44 48.29
C GLU A 718 -15.17 -38.50 46.96
N SER A 719 -13.93 -38.99 46.86
CA SER A 719 -13.35 -40.27 47.33
C SER A 719 -13.88 -41.47 46.51
N ALA A 720 -13.08 -42.45 46.12
CA ALA A 720 -11.69 -42.77 46.52
C ALA A 720 -10.85 -43.35 45.36
N GLU A 721 -9.53 -43.43 45.60
CA GLU A 721 -8.57 -44.49 45.19
C GLU A 721 -8.40 -44.90 43.69
N GLY A 722 -7.25 -45.43 43.25
CA GLY A 722 -5.98 -45.63 43.96
C GLY A 722 -4.94 -46.44 43.16
N ALA A 723 -3.67 -46.38 43.60
CA ALA A 723 -2.50 -47.16 43.13
C ALA A 723 -1.98 -46.91 41.66
N GLY A 724 -0.68 -47.10 41.38
CA GLY A 724 0.40 -47.33 42.34
C GLY A 724 1.85 -47.59 41.87
N VAL A 725 2.63 -46.50 41.69
CA VAL A 725 4.05 -46.36 42.14
C VAL A 725 5.16 -47.22 41.40
N PRO A 726 6.48 -47.25 41.76
CA PRO A 726 7.54 -46.78 40.82
C PRO A 726 8.84 -47.66 40.75
N LEU A 727 10.00 -47.08 40.35
CA LEU A 727 11.25 -46.88 41.16
C LEU A 727 12.34 -46.14 40.32
N ARG A 728 13.02 -45.07 40.81
CA ARG A 728 14.38 -44.97 41.45
C ARG A 728 15.56 -45.65 40.67
N GLY A 729 16.83 -45.18 40.68
CA GLY A 729 17.60 -44.08 41.32
C GLY A 729 19.13 -44.42 41.26
N ASP A 730 20.17 -43.68 41.72
CA ASP A 730 20.39 -42.33 42.30
C ASP A 730 21.94 -42.06 42.45
N ARG A 731 22.45 -40.80 42.39
CA ARG A 731 23.87 -40.31 42.66
C ARG A 731 24.96 -40.57 41.57
N ALA A 732 26.19 -39.98 41.57
CA ALA A 732 26.94 -39.19 42.58
C ALA A 732 28.04 -38.18 42.07
N ARG A 733 28.07 -36.96 42.66
CA ARG A 733 29.17 -36.16 43.29
C ARG A 733 30.63 -35.98 42.74
N ARG A 734 31.17 -34.77 43.04
CA ARG A 734 32.59 -34.22 43.03
C ARG A 734 33.11 -33.70 41.67
N GLY A 735 33.97 -32.66 41.58
CA GLY A 735 34.63 -31.81 42.61
C GLY A 735 35.28 -30.51 42.05
N LYS A 736 35.88 -29.65 42.90
CA LYS A 736 36.47 -28.32 42.55
C LYS A 736 37.94 -28.37 42.08
N ALA A 737 38.36 -27.44 41.21
CA ALA A 737 39.72 -26.86 41.18
C ALA A 737 39.79 -25.51 40.42
N ARG A 738 40.74 -24.62 40.80
CA ARG A 738 41.18 -23.41 40.05
C ARG A 738 42.58 -22.99 40.53
N PRO A 739 43.54 -22.75 39.64
CA PRO A 739 44.48 -21.63 39.83
C PRO A 739 44.91 -20.95 38.49
N ALA A 740 45.75 -19.91 38.60
CA ALA A 740 46.43 -19.14 37.54
C ALA A 740 47.61 -18.36 38.19
N PRO A 741 48.41 -17.49 37.51
CA PRO A 741 48.91 -17.44 36.12
C PRO A 741 50.47 -17.67 36.11
N PRO A 742 51.33 -17.29 35.10
CA PRO A 742 51.74 -15.87 34.86
C PRO A 742 52.28 -15.45 33.44
N LYS A 743 52.32 -14.11 33.19
CA LYS A 743 53.35 -13.28 32.48
C LYS A 743 53.83 -13.61 31.03
N THR A 744 53.50 -12.84 29.98
CA THR A 744 53.99 -11.51 29.46
C THR A 744 55.32 -11.47 28.66
N VAL A 745 55.31 -10.92 27.42
CA VAL A 745 56.34 -10.02 26.79
C VAL A 745 55.65 -9.12 25.72
N ASN A 746 56.22 -7.94 25.42
CA ASN A 746 55.68 -6.83 24.60
C ASN A 746 55.89 -6.94 23.07
N SER A 747 55.13 -6.17 22.27
CA SER A 747 55.65 -5.05 21.44
C SER A 747 54.53 -4.34 20.61
N GLY A 748 54.79 -3.13 20.09
CA GLY A 748 53.98 -2.49 19.03
C GLY A 748 53.08 -1.31 19.47
N SER A 749 53.56 -0.07 19.33
CA SER A 749 52.88 1.17 19.72
C SER A 749 52.56 2.07 18.52
N LEU A 750 51.42 2.78 18.57
CA LEU A 750 51.03 3.93 17.72
C LEU A 750 50.79 3.62 16.21
N ALA A 751 50.04 4.44 15.44
CA ALA A 751 49.41 5.73 15.76
C ALA A 751 48.01 5.90 15.14
N SER A 752 47.26 6.86 15.70
CA SER A 752 46.15 7.57 15.08
C SER A 752 46.61 8.47 13.92
N PHE A 753 45.70 8.86 13.02
CA PHE A 753 45.26 10.26 12.87
C PHE A 753 44.10 10.42 11.86
N HIS A 754 43.43 11.57 11.98
CA HIS A 754 42.57 12.33 11.05
C HIS A 754 42.01 11.69 9.75
N ASP A 755 40.72 11.79 9.39
CA ASP A 755 39.71 12.86 9.57
C ASP A 755 40.00 14.14 8.78
N ASP A 756 39.41 14.26 7.58
CA ASP A 756 39.16 15.52 6.90
C ASP A 756 37.89 15.37 6.04
N SER A 757 37.16 16.47 5.88
CA SER A 757 35.96 16.55 5.03
C SER A 757 36.34 16.96 3.60
N ASP A 758 35.43 16.80 2.65
CA ASP A 758 34.75 17.96 2.05
C ASP A 758 33.71 17.57 0.98
N GLU A 759 32.75 18.48 0.89
CA GLU A 759 31.87 18.85 -0.22
C GLU A 759 32.22 18.30 -1.62
N ASP A 760 31.19 17.93 -2.40
CA ASP A 760 30.83 18.79 -3.53
C ASP A 760 29.37 18.59 -3.99
N LEU A 761 28.79 19.64 -4.58
CA LEU A 761 27.41 19.72 -5.09
C LEU A 761 27.40 19.83 -6.62
N LEU A 762 26.19 19.74 -7.21
CA LEU A 762 25.87 19.96 -8.63
C LEU A 762 26.35 18.84 -9.59
N HIS A 763 25.71 18.60 -10.75
CA HIS A 763 24.52 19.24 -11.35
C HIS A 763 23.34 18.24 -11.49
#